data_AF-A0A4T0GFF6-F1
#
_entry.id   AF-A0A4T0GFF6-F1
#
_cell.length_a   1.000
_cell.length_b   1.000
_cell.length_c   1.000
_cell.angle_alpha   90.00
_cell.angle_beta   90.00
_cell.angle_gamma   90.00
#
_symmetry.space_group_name_H-M   'P 1'
#
loop_
_entity.id
_entity.type
_entity.pdbx_description
1 polymer ?
#
loop_
_entity_poly.entity_id
_entity_poly.type
_entity_poly.pdbx_seq_one_letter_code
_entity_poly.pdbx_strand_id
1 'polypeptide(L)'
;MDLLSESLKGRLLFAIPKKGRLNQKCMELLSGADIQFTRSNRLDIALSRNHNLALVFLPASDIPRFVGEGNVALGITGQDMIAEANVENLVTEVLPLGFGKCNLQIQTPERGPLQSLADLAGKTIGTSFDLLAGKFFASQDAQRGDGKETKVEYLDGSVEAACTLGVADAIVDLVESGETMRAAGLHAIHTLMSSEAVLIQSNKKVQNNAHELLIKKILSRIKGVMAAGRYVLCNYNIERKHLESAITYTPGRRAPTVSPLEDDGWVAVSSMVERKHLAESMDGLENSGAHDILVIALDNCRRGISTSSRLNRLNKYSYMVTEPKSQGASQAMLYATEGIDTDKDLQKPMVGVGSIWYEGNPCNAHLLGLGQRIKKSISNAGITGYHFGAPGVSDGISNGTFGMAYSLQSRDLIADAVESTAGGHWLDGMVVVPGCDKNMPGVLMALGRLNRPGLMVYGGTIKPGQCGGEKLDIISAFQAYGKYLNEDSTKQAEEKRYQTIRNACPGPGACGGMYTANTMASAAEALGMTLPGSSSFPAEYDEKKAEADSVGDAMMNLLVNDIKPRDIMTKEAFDNAITLTMILGGSTNAVLHLIAVAHSCGVSVTIDDFQRIAEQTPFIADLKPSGQYVMEDLQTLGGIPNVLGYLIKKNYINGDLLTVTGKTMGENIERWQHKYGALPEHQDIIRPIEKPIKETGHIRILKGNLAPGGAVSKITGKEGLHFTGKARCFDNEEDFVTAVEQGTFTKGEKVVVILRYLGPKGGPGMPEMLKPTSLVMGYGLGNDVACLTDGRFSGGSHGFVTGHIVPEAYEGGPIALVEDGDVVSIDAVKNTLHVDVTDEALKERKSKWTPRSPRVTQGTLYKYIKNVGDASHGCITDA
;
A
#
# COMPACT_ATOMS: atom_id res chain seq x y z
N MET A 1 3.01 9.70 61.34
CA MET A 1 3.45 9.62 59.92
C MET A 1 4.35 8.40 59.69
N ASP A 2 5.18 7.99 60.66
CA ASP A 2 6.13 6.88 60.51
C ASP A 2 5.51 5.50 60.17
N LEU A 3 4.36 5.14 60.74
CA LEU A 3 3.69 3.87 60.41
C LEU A 3 3.19 3.81 58.95
N LEU A 4 2.78 4.95 58.39
CA LEU A 4 2.29 5.03 57.00
C LEU A 4 3.45 5.05 56.00
N SER A 5 4.53 5.78 56.29
CA SER A 5 5.72 5.80 55.43
C SER A 5 6.42 4.43 55.40
N GLU A 6 6.48 3.72 56.52
CA GLU A 6 6.96 2.33 56.55
C GLU A 6 6.08 1.39 55.71
N SER A 7 4.75 1.54 55.76
CA SER A 7 3.81 0.69 55.02
C SER A 7 3.88 0.86 53.48
N LEU A 8 4.39 1.99 53.01
CA LEU A 8 4.59 2.31 51.60
C LEU A 8 5.94 1.84 51.06
N LYS A 9 6.91 1.57 51.96
CA LYS A 9 8.28 1.23 51.59
C LYS A 9 8.31 -0.04 50.73
N GLY A 10 8.85 0.08 49.52
CA GLY A 10 8.97 -1.03 48.57
C GLY A 10 7.71 -1.37 47.77
N ARG A 11 6.60 -0.63 47.91
CA ARG A 11 5.40 -0.76 47.07
C ARG A 11 5.51 0.09 45.81
N LEU A 12 4.90 -0.39 44.73
CA LEU A 12 4.66 0.46 43.55
C LEU A 12 3.59 1.49 43.92
N LEU A 13 3.83 2.77 43.66
CA LEU A 13 2.82 3.81 43.84
C LEU A 13 2.12 4.07 42.50
N PHE A 14 0.78 4.10 42.53
CA PHE A 14 -0.06 4.35 41.36
C PHE A 14 -1.11 5.42 41.70
N ALA A 15 -0.96 6.60 41.09
CA ALA A 15 -1.85 7.72 41.30
C ALA A 15 -3.13 7.64 40.46
N ILE A 16 -4.27 7.97 41.05
CA ILE A 16 -5.54 8.11 40.34
C ILE A 16 -6.30 9.35 40.82
N PRO A 17 -7.23 9.89 40.01
CA PRO A 17 -7.99 11.08 40.38
C PRO A 17 -8.76 10.87 41.69
N LYS A 18 -8.71 11.83 42.61
CA LYS A 18 -9.30 11.71 43.96
C LYS A 18 -10.82 11.73 43.98
N LYS A 19 -11.44 12.48 43.07
CA LYS A 19 -12.90 12.73 42.95
C LYS A 19 -13.28 13.06 41.49
N GLY A 20 -14.57 13.15 41.20
CA GLY A 20 -15.10 13.55 39.88
C GLY A 20 -15.35 12.39 38.91
N ARG A 21 -15.77 12.72 37.68
CA ARG A 21 -16.17 11.73 36.65
C ARG A 21 -15.04 10.76 36.29
N LEU A 22 -13.81 11.26 36.18
CA LEU A 22 -12.63 10.43 35.93
C LEU A 22 -12.39 9.41 37.06
N ASN A 23 -12.63 9.79 38.32
CA ASN A 23 -12.47 8.87 39.45
C ASN A 23 -13.41 7.66 39.32
N GLN A 24 -14.70 7.87 39.03
CA GLN A 24 -15.67 6.78 38.90
C GLN A 24 -15.24 5.76 37.84
N LYS A 25 -14.82 6.24 36.66
CA LYS A 25 -14.33 5.37 35.57
C LYS A 25 -13.01 4.69 35.91
N CYS A 26 -12.11 5.37 36.63
CA CYS A 26 -10.88 4.72 37.13
C CYS A 26 -11.20 3.59 38.11
N MET A 27 -12.18 3.78 39.01
CA MET A 27 -12.58 2.76 39.98
C MET A 27 -13.16 1.53 39.28
N GLU A 28 -14.04 1.72 38.29
CA GLU A 28 -14.57 0.65 37.43
C GLU A 28 -13.44 -0.11 36.73
N LEU A 29 -12.49 0.63 36.14
CA LEU A 29 -11.35 0.07 35.42
C LEU A 29 -10.43 -0.75 36.33
N LEU A 30 -10.09 -0.23 37.51
CA LEU A 30 -9.23 -0.90 38.49
C LEU A 30 -9.91 -2.13 39.08
N SER A 31 -11.23 -2.06 39.33
CA SER A 31 -12.03 -3.20 39.78
C SER A 31 -12.04 -4.30 38.73
N GLY A 32 -12.33 -3.97 37.46
CA GLY A 32 -12.25 -4.91 36.35
C GLY A 32 -10.85 -5.50 36.21
N ALA A 33 -9.80 -4.70 36.46
CA ALA A 33 -8.41 -5.14 36.41
C ALA A 33 -7.98 -5.96 37.65
N ASP A 34 -8.92 -6.33 38.52
CA ASP A 34 -8.67 -7.08 39.76
C ASP A 34 -7.55 -6.40 40.60
N ILE A 35 -7.68 -5.09 40.82
CA ILE A 35 -6.87 -4.35 41.79
C ILE A 35 -7.75 -4.13 43.01
N GLN A 36 -7.57 -4.99 44.01
CA GLN A 36 -8.39 -5.02 45.21
C GLN A 36 -7.76 -4.13 46.28
N PHE A 37 -8.52 -3.20 46.84
CA PHE A 37 -8.07 -2.33 47.91
C PHE A 37 -9.26 -1.88 48.76
N THR A 38 -8.97 -1.25 49.89
CA THR A 38 -10.00 -0.61 50.71
C THR A 38 -9.52 0.77 51.11
N ARG A 39 -10.39 1.75 50.89
CA ARG A 39 -10.12 3.15 51.21
C ARG A 39 -11.07 3.58 52.33
N SER A 40 -10.53 4.14 53.39
CA SER A 40 -11.30 4.93 54.36
C SER A 40 -11.48 6.34 53.80
N ASN A 41 -12.66 6.95 53.98
CA ASN A 41 -13.00 8.27 53.43
C ASN A 41 -12.04 9.41 53.87
N ARG A 42 -11.23 9.18 54.91
CA ARG A 42 -10.26 10.15 55.45
C ARG A 42 -8.82 9.97 54.94
N LEU A 43 -8.54 8.97 54.10
CA LEU A 43 -7.19 8.66 53.62
C LEU A 43 -7.07 8.85 52.10
N ASP A 44 -6.00 9.50 51.67
CA ASP A 44 -5.63 9.67 50.26
C ASP A 44 -4.73 8.54 49.73
N ILE A 45 -4.55 7.49 50.53
CA ILE A 45 -3.75 6.32 50.19
C ILE A 45 -4.55 5.07 50.51
N ALA A 46 -4.56 4.11 49.60
CA ALA A 46 -5.14 2.79 49.81
C ALA A 46 -4.16 1.69 49.41
N LEU A 47 -3.89 0.76 50.33
CA LEU A 47 -3.04 -0.38 50.05
C LEU A 47 -3.81 -1.43 49.24
N SER A 48 -3.19 -1.94 48.18
CA SER A 48 -3.72 -3.10 47.48
C SER A 48 -3.56 -4.35 48.33
N ARG A 49 -4.63 -5.16 48.39
CA ARG A 49 -4.69 -6.44 49.12
C ARG A 49 -4.05 -7.58 48.35
N ASN A 50 -4.05 -7.52 47.02
CA ASN A 50 -3.63 -8.60 46.14
C ASN A 50 -2.36 -8.30 45.32
N HIS A 51 -1.81 -7.09 45.40
CA HIS A 51 -0.54 -6.72 44.77
C HIS A 51 0.34 -5.88 45.69
N ASN A 52 1.65 -5.87 45.44
CA ASN A 52 2.62 -5.00 46.12
C ASN A 52 2.52 -3.55 45.57
N LEU A 53 1.33 -2.98 45.69
CA LEU A 53 0.87 -1.72 45.10
C LEU A 53 0.21 -0.87 46.20
N ALA A 54 0.33 0.45 46.10
CA ALA A 54 -0.50 1.39 46.84
C ALA A 54 -1.10 2.40 45.85
N LEU A 55 -2.41 2.61 45.95
CA LEU A 55 -3.11 3.63 45.19
C LEU A 55 -3.02 4.96 45.94
N VAL A 56 -2.68 6.02 45.21
CA VAL A 56 -2.57 7.39 45.73
C VAL A 56 -3.66 8.23 45.06
N PHE A 57 -4.53 8.84 45.83
CA PHE A 57 -5.66 9.61 45.34
C PHE A 57 -5.31 11.09 45.32
N LEU A 58 -5.03 11.64 44.14
CA LEU A 58 -4.57 13.02 43.96
C LEU A 58 -5.56 13.81 43.08
N PRO A 59 -5.58 15.16 43.18
CA PRO A 59 -6.18 16.00 42.14
C PRO A 59 -5.59 15.65 40.76
N ALA A 60 -6.42 15.65 39.71
CA ALA A 60 -5.98 15.23 38.38
C ALA A 60 -4.83 16.10 37.83
N SER A 61 -4.84 17.39 38.16
CA SER A 61 -3.81 18.39 37.85
C SER A 61 -2.44 18.06 38.46
N ASP A 62 -2.41 17.40 39.62
CA ASP A 62 -1.16 17.11 40.32
C ASP A 62 -0.50 15.83 39.81
N ILE A 63 -1.30 14.87 39.32
CA ILE A 63 -0.83 13.55 38.90
C ILE A 63 0.33 13.60 37.89
N PRO A 64 0.28 14.39 36.80
CA PRO A 64 1.39 14.48 35.84
C PRO A 64 2.72 14.82 36.50
N ARG A 65 2.72 15.78 37.42
CA ARG A 65 3.93 16.25 38.10
C ARG A 65 4.49 15.20 39.05
N PHE A 66 3.65 14.58 39.86
CA PHE A 66 4.08 13.49 40.76
C PHE A 66 4.66 12.29 39.99
N VAL A 67 4.12 11.98 38.82
CA VAL A 67 4.65 10.94 37.94
C VAL A 67 5.95 11.39 37.27
N GLY A 68 6.00 12.59 36.68
CA GLY A 68 7.20 13.11 36.01
C GLY A 68 8.41 13.32 36.93
N GLU A 69 8.17 13.71 38.18
CA GLU A 69 9.20 13.79 39.21
C GLU A 69 9.67 12.41 39.71
N GLY A 70 8.96 11.34 39.35
CA GLY A 70 9.25 9.96 39.77
C GLY A 70 8.82 9.63 41.19
N ASN A 71 8.02 10.49 41.83
CA ASN A 71 7.43 10.23 43.16
C ASN A 71 6.41 9.09 43.08
N VAL A 72 5.76 8.93 41.93
CA VAL A 72 4.78 7.88 41.64
C VAL A 72 5.15 7.22 40.31
N ALA A 73 5.04 5.89 40.22
CA ALA A 73 5.47 5.16 39.02
C ALA A 73 4.43 5.22 37.88
N LEU A 74 3.14 5.21 38.23
CA LEU A 74 2.01 5.22 37.30
C LEU A 74 0.97 6.29 37.71
N GLY A 75 0.25 6.85 36.75
CA GLY A 75 -0.83 7.79 37.00
C GLY A 75 -1.96 7.70 35.98
N ILE A 76 -3.22 7.88 36.38
CA ILE A 76 -4.32 8.14 35.41
C ILE A 76 -4.68 9.63 35.50
N THR A 77 -4.64 10.33 34.38
CA THR A 77 -5.02 11.75 34.28
C THR A 77 -5.48 12.08 32.85
N GLY A 78 -5.90 13.31 32.57
CA GLY A 78 -6.24 13.78 31.22
C GLY A 78 -5.00 14.27 30.48
N GLN A 79 -5.00 14.17 29.14
CA GLN A 79 -3.92 14.71 28.31
C GLN A 79 -3.78 16.23 28.45
N ASP A 80 -4.90 16.92 28.64
CA ASP A 80 -4.99 18.34 28.97
C ASP A 80 -4.16 18.68 30.22
N MET A 81 -4.28 17.88 31.29
CA MET A 81 -3.51 18.10 32.52
C MET A 81 -2.01 17.85 32.33
N ILE A 82 -1.61 16.93 31.45
CA ILE A 82 -0.20 16.66 31.15
C ILE A 82 0.42 17.85 30.41
N ALA A 83 -0.29 18.34 29.41
CA ALA A 83 0.13 19.47 28.59
C ALA A 83 0.16 20.77 29.40
N GLU A 84 -0.82 20.96 30.29
CA GLU A 84 -0.84 22.08 31.23
C GLU A 84 0.31 22.01 32.23
N ALA A 85 0.63 20.83 32.77
CA ALA A 85 1.76 20.67 33.69
C ALA A 85 3.14 20.81 33.01
N ASN A 86 3.21 20.80 31.67
CA ASN A 86 4.44 20.91 30.87
C ASN A 86 5.49 19.84 31.26
N VAL A 87 5.05 18.59 31.40
CA VAL A 87 5.86 17.43 31.80
C VAL A 87 5.94 16.32 30.74
N GLU A 88 5.59 16.61 29.48
CA GLU A 88 5.53 15.65 28.37
C GLU A 88 6.85 14.91 28.15
N ASN A 89 7.99 15.57 28.44
CA ASN A 89 9.32 14.96 28.35
C ASN A 89 9.68 14.06 29.55
N LEU A 90 8.92 14.16 30.66
CA LEU A 90 9.17 13.45 31.92
C LEU A 90 8.25 12.25 32.13
N VAL A 91 7.16 12.16 31.38
CA VAL A 91 6.20 11.04 31.43
C VAL A 91 6.03 10.41 30.05
N THR A 92 5.68 9.14 30.02
CA THR A 92 5.25 8.43 28.80
C THR A 92 3.76 8.16 28.90
N GLU A 93 2.99 8.53 27.87
CA GLU A 93 1.61 8.10 27.71
C GLU A 93 1.60 6.62 27.27
N VAL A 94 1.25 5.73 28.20
CA VAL A 94 1.37 4.27 27.98
C VAL A 94 0.10 3.69 27.36
N LEU A 95 -1.05 4.25 27.69
CA LEU A 95 -2.34 3.73 27.23
C LEU A 95 -3.44 4.80 27.28
N PRO A 96 -4.01 5.23 26.14
CA PRO A 96 -5.26 5.98 26.12
C PRO A 96 -6.39 5.08 26.64
N LEU A 97 -7.23 5.59 27.55
CA LEU A 97 -8.23 4.79 28.26
C LEU A 97 -9.62 4.83 27.63
N GLY A 98 -9.86 5.71 26.65
CA GLY A 98 -11.10 5.75 25.88
C GLY A 98 -12.31 6.34 26.60
N PHE A 99 -12.11 7.00 27.74
CA PHE A 99 -13.15 7.71 28.49
C PHE A 99 -12.66 9.10 28.92
N GLY A 100 -13.58 9.97 29.35
CA GLY A 100 -13.24 11.34 29.73
C GLY A 100 -12.82 12.19 28.52
N LYS A 101 -13.46 11.96 27.37
CA LYS A 101 -13.20 12.72 26.14
C LYS A 101 -13.78 14.12 26.26
N CYS A 102 -12.97 15.13 26.03
CA CYS A 102 -13.38 16.53 26.03
C CYS A 102 -12.50 17.37 25.11
N ASN A 103 -12.96 18.56 24.76
CA ASN A 103 -12.20 19.54 24.00
C ASN A 103 -11.89 20.74 24.90
N LEU A 104 -10.64 21.17 24.96
CA LEU A 104 -10.27 22.46 25.55
C LEU A 104 -10.58 23.55 24.52
N GLN A 105 -11.53 24.43 24.81
CA GLN A 105 -12.07 25.37 23.82
C GLN A 105 -12.03 26.81 24.30
N ILE A 106 -11.78 27.73 23.37
CA ILE A 106 -12.02 29.17 23.56
C ILE A 106 -13.50 29.43 23.34
N GLN A 107 -14.12 30.13 24.29
CA GLN A 107 -15.55 30.40 24.30
C GLN A 107 -15.84 31.87 24.56
N THR A 108 -16.83 32.42 23.86
CA THR A 108 -17.28 33.81 24.00
C THR A 108 -18.79 33.90 24.25
N PRO A 109 -19.29 35.00 24.85
CA PRO A 109 -20.73 35.23 25.00
C PRO A 109 -21.48 35.20 23.67
N GLU A 110 -22.55 34.40 23.60
CA GLU A 110 -23.39 34.24 22.40
C GLU A 110 -23.93 35.59 21.89
N ARG A 111 -24.30 36.48 22.81
CA ARG A 111 -24.87 37.81 22.52
C ARG A 111 -23.85 38.94 22.69
N GLY A 112 -22.59 38.71 22.32
CA GLY A 112 -21.49 39.67 22.42
C GLY A 112 -20.86 40.04 21.07
N PRO A 113 -20.04 41.13 21.02
CA PRO A 113 -19.34 41.54 19.81
C PRO A 113 -18.14 40.65 19.45
N LEU A 114 -17.77 39.70 20.32
CA LEU A 114 -16.60 38.83 20.16
C LEU A 114 -17.05 37.48 19.56
N GLN A 115 -16.82 37.29 18.27
CA GLN A 115 -17.33 36.12 17.53
C GLN A 115 -16.20 35.35 16.82
N SER A 116 -14.98 35.88 16.81
CA SER A 116 -13.82 35.28 16.16
C SER A 116 -12.56 35.43 17.02
N LEU A 117 -11.52 34.65 16.69
CA LEU A 117 -10.21 34.77 17.35
C LEU A 117 -9.59 36.15 17.18
N ALA A 118 -9.84 36.83 16.06
CA ALA A 118 -9.33 38.17 15.80
C ALA A 118 -9.91 39.21 16.79
N ASP A 119 -11.14 38.99 17.25
CA ASP A 119 -11.82 39.91 18.18
C ASP A 119 -11.24 39.83 19.60
N LEU A 120 -10.51 38.76 19.91
CA LEU A 120 -9.88 38.54 21.22
C LEU A 120 -8.54 39.27 21.40
N ALA A 121 -8.05 39.95 20.36
CA ALA A 121 -6.84 40.75 20.40
C ALA A 121 -6.86 41.79 21.54
N GLY A 122 -5.94 41.66 22.50
CA GLY A 122 -5.83 42.60 23.63
C GLY A 122 -6.95 42.49 24.67
N LYS A 123 -7.70 41.38 24.66
CA LYS A 123 -8.77 41.08 25.61
C LYS A 123 -8.27 40.26 26.80
N THR A 124 -9.08 40.16 27.85
CA THR A 124 -8.80 39.33 29.02
C THR A 124 -9.47 37.97 28.88
N ILE A 125 -8.68 36.89 28.97
CA ILE A 125 -9.13 35.52 28.82
C ILE A 125 -9.04 34.82 30.19
N GLY A 126 -10.17 34.36 30.72
CA GLY A 126 -10.24 33.63 31.99
C GLY A 126 -10.06 32.13 31.76
N THR A 127 -9.18 31.46 32.50
CA THR A 127 -8.93 30.02 32.32
C THR A 127 -8.31 29.38 33.56
N SER A 128 -8.52 28.09 33.76
CA SER A 128 -7.73 27.27 34.69
C SER A 128 -6.49 26.63 34.02
N PHE A 129 -6.32 26.87 32.72
CA PHE A 129 -5.25 26.38 31.83
C PHE A 129 -4.40 27.56 31.33
N ASP A 130 -3.69 28.24 32.23
CA ASP A 130 -2.96 29.46 31.93
C ASP A 130 -1.71 29.22 31.07
N LEU A 131 -1.06 28.07 31.19
CA LEU A 131 0.11 27.74 30.36
C LEU A 131 -0.29 27.43 28.92
N LEU A 132 -1.34 26.62 28.70
CA LEU A 132 -1.81 26.31 27.35
C LEU A 132 -2.45 27.51 26.66
N ALA A 133 -3.34 28.22 27.35
CA ALA A 133 -3.94 29.44 26.81
C ALA A 133 -2.87 30.52 26.58
N GLY A 134 -1.93 30.70 27.52
CA GLY A 134 -0.84 31.67 27.40
C GLY A 134 0.05 31.41 26.19
N LYS A 135 0.50 30.16 25.99
CA LYS A 135 1.28 29.76 24.80
C LYS A 135 0.50 30.02 23.51
N PHE A 136 -0.78 29.67 23.47
CA PHE A 136 -1.63 29.88 22.31
C PHE A 136 -1.75 31.37 21.96
N PHE A 137 -2.21 32.20 22.90
CA PHE A 137 -2.42 33.62 22.64
C PHE A 137 -1.12 34.41 22.40
N ALA A 138 -0.02 34.06 23.08
CA ALA A 138 1.29 34.65 22.78
C ALA A 138 1.74 34.38 21.34
N SER A 139 1.48 33.18 20.80
CA SER A 139 1.76 32.85 19.40
C SER A 139 0.88 33.64 18.43
N GLN A 140 -0.40 33.84 18.76
CA GLN A 140 -1.35 34.61 17.94
C GLN A 140 -0.99 36.10 17.91
N ASP A 141 -0.64 36.68 19.06
CA ASP A 141 -0.25 38.08 19.15
C ASP A 141 1.08 38.34 18.43
N ALA A 142 2.05 37.40 18.52
CA ALA A 142 3.31 37.47 17.78
C ALA A 142 3.11 37.41 16.25
N GLN A 143 2.17 36.60 15.77
CA GLN A 143 1.83 36.54 14.34
C GLN A 143 1.15 37.82 13.84
N ARG A 144 0.36 38.48 14.69
CA ARG A 144 -0.38 39.71 14.32
C ARG A 144 0.51 40.95 14.25
N GLY A 145 1.47 41.08 15.17
CA GLY A 145 2.47 42.15 15.17
C GLY A 145 1.91 43.57 15.37
N ASP A 146 0.70 43.72 15.93
CA ASP A 146 0.02 45.01 16.11
C ASP A 146 0.22 45.65 17.49
N GLY A 147 1.06 45.03 18.34
CA GLY A 147 1.43 45.53 19.67
C GLY A 147 0.37 45.40 20.76
N LYS A 148 -0.76 44.73 20.50
CA LYS A 148 -1.79 44.44 21.52
C LYS A 148 -1.55 43.05 22.11
N GLU A 149 -1.30 42.97 23.41
CA GLU A 149 -1.11 41.69 24.11
C GLU A 149 -2.41 41.23 24.78
N THR A 150 -2.82 40.01 24.47
CA THR A 150 -3.97 39.34 25.08
C THR A 150 -3.60 38.88 26.48
N LYS A 151 -4.40 39.25 27.48
CA LYS A 151 -4.13 38.96 28.89
C LYS A 151 -4.80 37.65 29.28
N VAL A 152 -4.01 36.63 29.65
CA VAL A 152 -4.53 35.38 30.22
C VAL A 152 -4.56 35.49 31.74
N GLU A 153 -5.72 35.26 32.35
CA GLU A 153 -5.95 35.37 33.79
C GLU A 153 -6.37 34.01 34.35
N TYR A 154 -5.59 33.52 35.32
CA TYR A 154 -5.85 32.25 35.99
C TYR A 154 -7.09 32.37 36.89
N LEU A 155 -8.05 31.48 36.69
CA LEU A 155 -9.27 31.37 37.49
C LEU A 155 -9.37 29.96 38.08
N ASP A 156 -9.51 29.88 39.40
CA ASP A 156 -9.75 28.63 40.12
C ASP A 156 -11.26 28.44 40.35
N GLY A 157 -11.84 27.39 39.78
CA GLY A 157 -13.27 27.07 39.91
C GLY A 157 -14.12 27.42 38.68
N SER A 158 -15.37 27.87 38.90
CA SER A 158 -16.40 28.09 37.86
C SER A 158 -16.02 29.16 36.81
N VAL A 159 -15.17 28.79 35.85
CA VAL A 159 -14.70 29.63 34.75
C VAL A 159 -15.87 30.13 33.89
N GLU A 160 -16.94 29.33 33.78
CA GLU A 160 -18.16 29.65 33.02
C GLU A 160 -18.87 30.94 33.48
N ALA A 161 -18.66 31.35 34.74
CA ALA A 161 -19.25 32.59 35.28
C ALA A 161 -18.40 33.84 34.98
N ALA A 162 -17.14 33.70 34.55
CA ALA A 162 -16.18 34.79 34.45
C ALA A 162 -16.64 35.90 33.50
N CYS A 163 -17.20 35.53 32.34
CA CYS A 163 -17.74 36.50 31.38
C CYS A 163 -18.97 37.24 31.92
N THR A 164 -19.88 36.53 32.59
CA THR A 164 -21.10 37.14 33.16
C THR A 164 -20.78 38.10 34.30
N LEU A 165 -19.74 37.79 35.08
CA LEU A 165 -19.28 38.63 36.19
C LEU A 165 -18.36 39.78 35.75
N GLY A 166 -18.04 39.89 34.45
CA GLY A 166 -17.18 40.94 33.90
C GLY A 166 -15.69 40.77 34.28
N VAL A 167 -15.28 39.57 34.69
CA VAL A 167 -13.89 39.24 35.08
C VAL A 167 -13.03 38.90 33.86
N ALA A 168 -13.65 38.38 32.79
CA ALA A 168 -12.98 38.08 31.53
C ALA A 168 -13.88 38.40 30.33
N ASP A 169 -13.29 38.75 29.19
CA ASP A 169 -13.99 38.96 27.92
C ASP A 169 -14.36 37.64 27.22
N ALA A 170 -13.54 36.61 27.42
CA ALA A 170 -13.73 35.25 26.92
C ALA A 170 -13.10 34.24 27.88
N ILE A 171 -13.37 32.95 27.69
CA ILE A 171 -12.80 31.90 28.55
C ILE A 171 -12.16 30.78 27.74
N VAL A 172 -11.24 30.06 28.38
CA VAL A 172 -10.76 28.75 27.93
C VAL A 172 -11.13 27.72 28.99
N ASP A 173 -11.90 26.72 28.59
CA ASP A 173 -12.32 25.64 29.50
C ASP A 173 -12.64 24.34 28.74
N LEU A 174 -12.71 23.23 29.47
CA LEU A 174 -13.02 21.90 28.94
C LEU A 174 -14.51 21.74 28.63
N VAL A 175 -14.81 21.26 27.43
CA VAL A 175 -16.15 21.01 26.93
C VAL A 175 -16.33 19.53 26.57
N GLU A 176 -17.29 18.87 27.22
CA GLU A 176 -17.68 17.48 26.95
C GLU A 176 -18.94 17.42 26.07
N SER A 177 -20.11 17.87 26.55
CA SER A 177 -21.38 17.91 25.80
C SER A 177 -21.82 19.33 25.36
N GLY A 178 -21.14 20.37 25.86
CA GLY A 178 -21.46 21.78 25.58
C GLY A 178 -22.77 22.28 26.20
N GLU A 179 -23.46 21.49 27.02
CA GLU A 179 -24.74 21.88 27.64
C GLU A 179 -24.55 22.93 28.75
N THR A 180 -23.59 22.72 29.66
CA THR A 180 -23.29 23.65 30.75
C THR A 180 -22.89 25.03 30.23
N MET A 181 -22.15 25.07 29.12
CA MET A 181 -21.65 26.32 28.52
C MET A 181 -22.77 27.10 27.81
N ARG A 182 -23.64 26.40 27.07
CA ARG A 182 -24.85 27.01 26.48
C ARG A 182 -25.77 27.59 27.55
N ALA A 183 -25.89 26.91 28.70
CA ALA A 183 -26.65 27.43 29.84
C ALA A 183 -26.03 28.70 30.44
N ALA A 184 -24.70 28.86 30.36
CA ALA A 184 -23.98 30.07 30.74
C ALA A 184 -24.00 31.17 29.66
N GLY A 185 -24.66 30.94 28.51
CA GLY A 185 -24.72 31.89 27.41
C GLY A 185 -23.42 32.02 26.62
N LEU A 186 -22.58 30.97 26.62
CA LEU A 186 -21.29 30.92 25.93
C LEU A 186 -21.36 29.94 24.74
N HIS A 187 -20.59 30.24 23.69
CA HIS A 187 -20.38 29.35 22.56
C HIS A 187 -18.89 29.21 22.23
N ALA A 188 -18.50 28.05 21.73
CA ALA A 188 -17.12 27.77 21.35
C ALA A 188 -16.79 28.37 19.98
N ILE A 189 -15.67 29.08 19.89
CA ILE A 189 -15.17 29.69 18.64
C ILE A 189 -13.89 29.03 18.13
N HIS A 190 -13.16 28.30 18.99
CA HIS A 190 -11.95 27.58 18.62
C HIS A 190 -11.65 26.44 19.59
N THR A 191 -11.01 25.37 19.11
CA THR A 191 -10.57 24.24 19.94
C THR A 191 -9.04 24.23 20.02
N LEU A 192 -8.49 24.37 21.22
CA LEU A 192 -7.04 24.33 21.48
C LEU A 192 -6.51 22.91 21.38
N MET A 193 -7.21 21.96 22.01
CA MET A 193 -6.84 20.55 21.99
C MET A 193 -8.05 19.66 22.29
N SER A 194 -8.03 18.46 21.73
CA SER A 194 -8.85 17.35 22.22
C SER A 194 -8.06 16.57 23.28
N SER A 195 -8.75 16.12 24.32
CA SER A 195 -8.17 15.37 25.42
C SER A 195 -9.00 14.14 25.76
N GLU A 196 -8.35 13.07 26.20
CA GLU A 196 -8.98 11.95 26.88
C GLU A 196 -8.18 11.49 28.10
N ALA A 197 -8.78 10.64 28.94
CA ALA A 197 -8.08 10.03 30.05
C ALA A 197 -7.00 9.06 29.54
N VAL A 198 -5.80 9.17 30.10
CA VAL A 198 -4.63 8.39 29.73
C VAL A 198 -3.93 7.85 30.97
N LEU A 199 -3.37 6.65 30.84
CA LEU A 199 -2.46 6.07 31.82
C LEU A 199 -1.02 6.47 31.46
N ILE A 200 -0.38 7.20 32.36
CA ILE A 200 1.00 7.66 32.24
C ILE A 200 1.96 6.89 33.13
N GLN A 201 3.22 6.84 32.71
CA GLN A 201 4.33 6.25 33.45
C GLN A 201 5.50 7.24 33.53
N SER A 202 6.20 7.24 34.67
CA SER A 202 7.43 8.03 34.85
C SER A 202 8.55 7.58 33.88
N ASN A 203 9.24 8.53 33.25
CA ASN A 203 10.43 8.25 32.43
C ASN A 203 11.68 7.96 33.28
N LYS A 204 11.67 8.29 34.58
CA LYS A 204 12.76 7.93 35.49
C LYS A 204 12.79 6.41 35.69
N LYS A 205 13.98 5.80 35.54
CA LYS A 205 14.19 4.35 35.67
C LYS A 205 13.64 3.82 36.99
N VAL A 206 12.77 2.81 36.91
CA VAL A 206 12.32 2.02 38.06
C VAL A 206 13.48 1.14 38.49
N GLN A 207 14.07 1.40 39.66
CA GLN A 207 15.28 0.71 40.11
C GLN A 207 15.07 -0.78 40.49
N ASN A 208 13.84 -1.28 40.42
CA ASN A 208 13.45 -2.62 40.90
C ASN A 208 12.71 -3.43 39.82
N ASN A 209 13.31 -4.54 39.39
CA ASN A 209 12.74 -5.48 38.41
C ASN A 209 11.33 -5.99 38.80
N ALA A 210 11.04 -6.12 40.10
CA ALA A 210 9.73 -6.57 40.57
C ALA A 210 8.61 -5.54 40.29
N HIS A 211 8.94 -4.25 40.32
CA HIS A 211 8.00 -3.17 40.01
C HIS A 211 7.73 -3.10 38.52
N GLU A 212 8.73 -3.29 37.66
CA GLU A 212 8.51 -3.36 36.20
C GLU A 212 7.59 -4.52 35.81
N LEU A 213 7.77 -5.70 36.40
CA LEU A 213 6.89 -6.85 36.18
C LEU A 213 5.46 -6.56 36.66
N LEU A 214 5.31 -5.87 37.78
CA LEU A 214 4.01 -5.47 38.30
C LEU A 214 3.32 -4.43 37.40
N ILE A 215 4.06 -3.42 36.91
CA ILE A 215 3.57 -2.45 35.93
C ILE A 215 3.06 -3.17 34.67
N LYS A 216 3.87 -4.07 34.09
CA LYS A 216 3.48 -4.88 32.92
C LYS A 216 2.21 -5.68 33.18
N LYS A 217 2.08 -6.28 34.37
CA LYS A 217 0.87 -7.01 34.79
C LYS A 217 -0.35 -6.09 34.87
N ILE A 218 -0.25 -4.95 35.54
CA ILE A 218 -1.34 -3.97 35.68
C ILE A 218 -1.79 -3.48 34.29
N LEU A 219 -0.85 -3.11 33.42
CA LEU A 219 -1.13 -2.69 32.04
C LEU A 219 -1.86 -3.77 31.24
N SER A 220 -1.40 -5.02 31.31
CA SER A 220 -2.05 -6.15 30.63
C SER A 220 -3.49 -6.35 31.11
N ARG A 221 -3.75 -6.21 32.42
CA ARG A 221 -5.09 -6.34 33.00
C ARG A 221 -6.00 -5.19 32.58
N ILE A 222 -5.52 -3.95 32.61
CA ILE A 222 -6.27 -2.76 32.17
C ILE A 222 -6.65 -2.88 30.68
N LYS A 223 -5.70 -3.25 29.81
CA LYS A 223 -5.96 -3.53 28.38
C LYS A 223 -7.03 -4.62 28.19
N GLY A 224 -7.06 -5.59 29.09
CA GLY A 224 -8.05 -6.66 29.12
C GLY A 224 -9.47 -6.18 29.40
N VAL A 225 -9.64 -5.34 30.41
CA VAL A 225 -10.93 -4.72 30.76
C VAL A 225 -11.43 -3.86 29.61
N MET A 226 -10.55 -3.03 29.04
CA MET A 226 -10.92 -2.19 27.90
C MET A 226 -11.36 -3.00 26.68
N ALA A 227 -10.69 -4.11 26.39
CA ALA A 227 -11.09 -5.01 25.32
C ALA A 227 -12.43 -5.67 25.64
N ALA A 228 -12.61 -6.19 26.85
CA ALA A 228 -13.87 -6.80 27.29
C ALA A 228 -15.07 -5.83 27.21
N GLY A 229 -14.84 -4.53 27.44
CA GLY A 229 -15.86 -3.49 27.23
C GLY A 229 -16.29 -3.30 25.77
N ARG A 230 -15.42 -3.61 24.79
CA ARG A 230 -15.70 -3.44 23.36
C ARG A 230 -16.33 -4.67 22.70
N TYR A 231 -16.08 -5.85 23.26
CA TYR A 231 -16.51 -7.13 22.68
C TYR A 231 -17.54 -7.82 23.56
N VAL A 232 -18.30 -8.71 22.95
CA VAL A 232 -19.10 -9.75 23.60
C VAL A 232 -18.68 -11.10 23.06
N LEU A 233 -18.87 -12.17 23.84
CA LEU A 233 -18.72 -13.52 23.35
C LEU A 233 -20.05 -13.96 22.73
N CYS A 234 -20.04 -14.27 21.44
CA CYS A 234 -21.17 -14.83 20.71
C CYS A 234 -20.95 -16.32 20.53
N ASN A 235 -21.89 -17.13 21.02
CA ASN A 235 -21.91 -18.58 20.85
C ASN A 235 -23.13 -18.96 20.01
N TYR A 236 -22.99 -19.91 19.10
CA TYR A 236 -24.11 -20.42 18.31
C TYR A 236 -23.81 -21.83 17.80
N ASN A 237 -24.85 -22.57 17.45
CA ASN A 237 -24.75 -23.88 16.82
C ASN A 237 -25.09 -23.74 15.33
N ILE A 238 -24.40 -24.45 14.45
CA ILE A 238 -24.70 -24.41 13.02
C ILE A 238 -24.33 -25.71 12.32
N GLU A 239 -25.05 -26.05 11.25
CA GLU A 239 -24.64 -27.11 10.34
C GLU A 239 -23.30 -26.77 9.66
N ARG A 240 -22.41 -27.75 9.58
CA ARG A 240 -21.05 -27.62 9.03
C ARG A 240 -21.03 -27.08 7.59
N LYS A 241 -22.09 -27.35 6.81
CA LYS A 241 -22.27 -26.85 5.44
C LYS A 241 -22.50 -25.34 5.36
N HIS A 242 -22.99 -24.72 6.43
CA HIS A 242 -23.27 -23.28 6.53
C HIS A 242 -22.21 -22.51 7.34
N LEU A 243 -21.27 -23.22 7.96
CA LEU A 243 -20.21 -22.65 8.80
C LEU A 243 -19.43 -21.53 8.09
N GLU A 244 -19.08 -21.72 6.81
CA GLU A 244 -18.30 -20.74 6.05
C GLU A 244 -19.01 -19.38 5.94
N SER A 245 -20.33 -19.39 5.74
CA SER A 245 -21.15 -18.18 5.72
C SER A 245 -21.34 -17.57 7.10
N ALA A 246 -21.47 -18.37 8.17
CA ALA A 246 -21.67 -17.84 9.51
C ALA A 246 -20.40 -17.18 10.11
N ILE A 247 -19.22 -17.68 9.72
CA ILE A 247 -17.95 -17.12 10.18
C ILE A 247 -17.70 -15.71 9.60
N THR A 248 -18.30 -15.33 8.46
CA THR A 248 -18.16 -13.96 7.94
C THR A 248 -18.82 -12.92 8.86
N TYR A 249 -19.89 -13.29 9.55
CA TYR A 249 -20.56 -12.43 10.55
C TYR A 249 -19.88 -12.48 11.92
N THR A 250 -19.10 -13.53 12.18
CA THR A 250 -18.41 -13.73 13.46
C THR A 250 -16.94 -14.14 13.29
N PRO A 251 -16.13 -13.32 12.58
CA PRO A 251 -14.74 -13.67 12.23
C PRO A 251 -13.85 -13.86 13.48
N GLY A 252 -14.33 -13.38 14.63
CA GLY A 252 -13.60 -13.42 15.87
C GLY A 252 -12.42 -12.46 15.84
N ARG A 253 -11.67 -12.43 16.95
CA ARG A 253 -10.49 -11.57 17.05
C ARG A 253 -9.26 -12.16 16.33
N ARG A 254 -9.24 -13.47 16.12
CA ARG A 254 -8.18 -14.22 15.42
C ARG A 254 -8.80 -15.27 14.50
N ALA A 255 -9.68 -16.06 15.08
CA ALA A 255 -10.57 -17.01 14.42
C ALA A 255 -11.65 -17.39 15.45
N PRO A 256 -12.84 -17.80 15.01
CA PRO A 256 -13.82 -18.41 15.89
C PRO A 256 -13.33 -19.79 16.37
N THR A 257 -13.71 -20.17 17.58
CA THR A 257 -13.53 -21.55 18.05
C THR A 257 -14.66 -22.38 17.49
N VAL A 258 -14.35 -23.47 16.79
CA VAL A 258 -15.35 -24.38 16.22
C VAL A 258 -15.15 -25.76 16.85
N SER A 259 -16.18 -26.25 17.54
CA SER A 259 -16.19 -27.55 18.20
C SER A 259 -17.24 -28.45 17.57
N PRO A 260 -16.94 -29.72 17.26
CA PRO A 260 -17.96 -30.66 16.79
C PRO A 260 -19.00 -30.91 17.89
N LEU A 261 -20.25 -31.11 17.49
CA LEU A 261 -21.33 -31.59 18.36
C LEU A 261 -21.50 -33.11 18.19
N GLU A 262 -22.29 -33.73 19.08
CA GLU A 262 -22.59 -35.18 19.02
C GLU A 262 -23.41 -35.53 17.76
N ASP A 263 -24.27 -34.61 17.31
CA ASP A 263 -24.99 -34.75 16.06
C ASP A 263 -24.04 -34.53 14.87
N ASP A 264 -23.86 -35.60 14.08
CA ASP A 264 -22.95 -35.62 12.93
C ASP A 264 -23.38 -34.58 11.90
N GLY A 265 -22.53 -33.58 11.69
CA GLY A 265 -22.78 -32.48 10.75
C GLY A 265 -23.07 -31.13 11.40
N TRP A 266 -23.16 -31.05 12.74
CA TRP A 266 -23.27 -29.79 13.47
C TRP A 266 -21.99 -29.40 14.19
N VAL A 267 -21.80 -28.09 14.36
CA VAL A 267 -20.71 -27.52 15.13
C VAL A 267 -21.21 -26.41 16.05
N ALA A 268 -20.62 -26.31 17.23
CA ALA A 268 -20.74 -25.16 18.10
C ALA A 268 -19.61 -24.17 17.80
N VAL A 269 -19.97 -22.91 17.60
CA VAL A 269 -19.05 -21.82 17.31
C VAL A 269 -19.05 -20.83 18.46
N SER A 270 -17.87 -20.41 18.90
CA SER A 270 -17.67 -19.40 19.93
C SER A 270 -16.70 -18.33 19.44
N SER A 271 -17.17 -17.08 19.38
CA SER A 271 -16.43 -15.99 18.74
C SER A 271 -16.62 -14.65 19.46
N MET A 272 -15.56 -13.84 19.54
CA MET A 272 -15.66 -12.48 20.07
C MET A 272 -16.16 -11.53 18.99
N VAL A 273 -17.27 -10.84 19.24
CA VAL A 273 -17.93 -9.90 18.31
C VAL A 273 -17.93 -8.50 18.90
N GLU A 274 -17.70 -7.47 18.09
CA GLU A 274 -17.76 -6.08 18.55
C GLU A 274 -19.20 -5.69 18.90
N ARG A 275 -19.40 -5.05 20.06
CA ARG A 275 -20.73 -4.63 20.53
C ARG A 275 -21.47 -3.75 19.51
N LYS A 276 -20.75 -2.94 18.75
CA LYS A 276 -21.32 -2.03 17.75
C LYS A 276 -21.96 -2.74 16.55
N HIS A 277 -21.52 -3.96 16.23
CA HIS A 277 -22.02 -4.78 15.13
C HIS A 277 -22.84 -5.97 15.62
N LEU A 278 -23.17 -6.02 16.91
CA LEU A 278 -23.76 -7.20 17.52
C LEU A 278 -25.11 -7.57 16.87
N ALA A 279 -26.00 -6.60 16.70
CA ALA A 279 -27.32 -6.83 16.11
C ALA A 279 -27.20 -7.39 14.69
N GLU A 280 -26.44 -6.71 13.83
CA GLU A 280 -26.18 -7.14 12.44
C GLU A 280 -25.56 -8.54 12.38
N SER A 281 -24.66 -8.85 13.31
CA SER A 281 -24.02 -10.17 13.38
C SER A 281 -25.02 -11.25 13.79
N MET A 282 -25.90 -10.98 14.75
CA MET A 282 -26.94 -11.91 15.18
C MET A 282 -27.96 -12.16 14.06
N ASP A 283 -28.41 -11.11 13.39
CA ASP A 283 -29.35 -11.21 12.26
C ASP A 283 -28.71 -11.99 11.09
N GLY A 284 -27.43 -11.73 10.79
CA GLY A 284 -26.68 -12.47 9.77
C GLY A 284 -26.53 -13.95 10.09
N LEU A 285 -26.20 -14.27 11.35
CA LEU A 285 -26.11 -15.66 11.83
C LEU A 285 -27.44 -16.40 11.71
N GLU A 286 -28.55 -15.78 12.12
CA GLU A 286 -29.89 -16.38 12.01
C GLU A 286 -30.23 -16.67 10.54
N ASN A 287 -29.97 -15.71 9.65
CA ASN A 287 -30.18 -15.89 8.20
C ASN A 287 -29.28 -16.96 7.58
N SER A 288 -28.09 -17.20 8.14
CA SER A 288 -27.20 -18.29 7.74
C SER A 288 -27.61 -19.66 8.30
N GLY A 289 -28.69 -19.74 9.08
CA GLY A 289 -29.16 -20.99 9.70
C GLY A 289 -28.46 -21.34 11.00
N ALA A 290 -27.85 -20.37 11.69
CA ALA A 290 -27.33 -20.58 13.04
C ALA A 290 -28.48 -20.63 14.06
N HIS A 291 -28.39 -21.58 15.00
CA HIS A 291 -29.33 -21.76 16.09
C HIS A 291 -28.67 -21.42 17.44
N ASP A 292 -29.49 -21.18 18.47
CA ASP A 292 -29.05 -20.94 19.85
C ASP A 292 -28.01 -19.81 19.99
N ILE A 293 -28.21 -18.71 19.24
CA ILE A 293 -27.30 -17.55 19.27
C ILE A 293 -27.35 -16.87 20.64
N LEU A 294 -26.30 -17.08 21.42
CA LEU A 294 -26.13 -16.59 22.78
C LEU A 294 -25.05 -15.52 22.85
N VAL A 295 -25.37 -14.39 23.49
CA VAL A 295 -24.42 -13.32 23.74
C VAL A 295 -24.08 -13.25 25.23
N ILE A 296 -22.79 -13.32 25.54
CA ILE A 296 -22.27 -13.23 26.90
C ILE A 296 -21.41 -11.97 27.03
N ALA A 297 -21.74 -11.13 27.99
CA ALA A 297 -20.92 -9.97 28.33
C ALA A 297 -19.59 -10.41 28.92
N LEU A 298 -18.51 -9.74 28.53
CA LEU A 298 -17.18 -9.97 29.07
C LEU A 298 -16.87 -8.89 30.11
N ASP A 299 -16.57 -9.31 31.34
CA ASP A 299 -16.12 -8.38 32.40
C ASP A 299 -14.62 -8.07 32.27
N ASN A 300 -13.85 -9.08 31.87
CA ASN A 300 -12.43 -8.96 31.62
C ASN A 300 -11.97 -10.10 30.70
N CYS A 301 -11.05 -9.82 29.80
CA CYS A 301 -10.31 -10.85 29.10
C CYS A 301 -8.82 -10.63 29.31
N ARG A 302 -8.03 -11.69 29.35
CA ARG A 302 -6.62 -11.49 29.04
C ARG A 302 -6.58 -11.39 27.53
N ARG A 303 -6.23 -10.21 27.01
CA ARG A 303 -5.39 -10.24 25.83
C ARG A 303 -4.24 -11.12 26.26
N GLY A 304 -4.19 -12.34 25.72
CA GLY A 304 -2.87 -12.84 25.42
C GLY A 304 -2.18 -11.68 24.68
N ILE A 305 -1.32 -10.93 25.38
CA ILE A 305 0.06 -10.97 24.94
C ILE A 305 0.26 -12.46 24.92
N SER A 306 0.22 -13.07 23.73
CA SER A 306 0.54 -14.47 23.67
C SER A 306 1.76 -14.61 24.55
N THR A 307 1.63 -15.38 25.61
CA THR A 307 2.77 -15.88 26.35
C THR A 307 3.20 -17.19 25.67
N SER A 308 3.16 -17.22 24.34
CA SER A 308 4.42 -17.55 23.71
C SER A 308 5.28 -16.30 23.86
N SER A 309 6.47 -16.45 24.39
CA SER A 309 7.58 -15.54 24.08
C SER A 309 7.76 -15.28 22.56
N ARG A 310 6.90 -15.83 21.66
CA ARG A 310 6.91 -15.64 20.21
C ARG A 310 6.01 -14.53 19.64
N LEU A 311 5.20 -13.77 20.40
CA LEU A 311 4.35 -12.70 19.78
C LEU A 311 4.81 -11.25 19.98
N ASN A 312 5.87 -11.01 20.75
CA ASN A 312 6.65 -9.76 20.71
C ASN A 312 8.07 -10.01 20.18
N ARG A 313 8.27 -11.11 19.46
CA ARG A 313 9.55 -11.42 18.83
C ARG A 313 9.56 -10.77 17.45
N LEU A 314 10.61 -10.02 17.13
CA LEU A 314 10.81 -9.51 15.77
C LEU A 314 11.23 -10.64 14.83
N ASN A 315 11.94 -11.65 15.35
CA ASN A 315 12.38 -12.83 14.62
C ASN A 315 11.31 -13.94 14.55
N LYS A 316 10.12 -13.63 14.00
CA LYS A 316 8.95 -14.54 13.98
C LYS A 316 9.17 -15.87 13.28
N TYR A 317 10.04 -15.90 12.29
CA TYR A 317 10.37 -17.05 11.46
C TYR A 317 11.78 -17.52 11.76
N SER A 318 12.76 -16.62 11.79
CA SER A 318 14.18 -17.01 11.86
C SER A 318 14.55 -17.67 13.19
N TYR A 319 13.77 -17.46 14.25
CA TYR A 319 13.96 -18.19 15.51
C TYR A 319 13.99 -19.70 15.33
N MET A 320 13.30 -20.24 14.31
CA MET A 320 13.28 -21.66 14.01
C MET A 320 14.67 -22.21 13.70
N VAL A 321 15.59 -21.38 13.21
CA VAL A 321 16.98 -21.75 12.90
C VAL A 321 17.99 -21.12 13.85
N THR A 322 17.61 -20.09 14.62
CA THR A 322 18.53 -19.39 15.52
C THR A 322 18.44 -19.80 16.99
N GLU A 323 17.32 -20.35 17.49
CA GLU A 323 17.14 -20.63 18.93
C GLU A 323 17.17 -22.10 19.37
N PRO A 324 16.43 -23.03 18.74
CA PRO A 324 16.34 -24.40 19.25
C PRO A 324 17.70 -25.07 19.31
N LYS A 325 18.03 -25.75 20.42
CA LYS A 325 19.26 -26.54 20.53
C LYS A 325 19.37 -27.63 19.45
N SER A 326 18.24 -28.14 18.95
CA SER A 326 18.19 -29.09 17.84
C SER A 326 18.64 -28.50 16.51
N GLN A 327 18.80 -27.17 16.42
CA GLN A 327 19.21 -26.43 15.22
C GLN A 327 20.65 -25.92 15.33
N GLY A 328 21.49 -26.63 16.10
CA GLY A 328 22.91 -26.32 16.24
C GLY A 328 23.67 -26.30 14.90
N ALA A 329 23.26 -27.12 13.93
CA ALA A 329 23.82 -27.09 12.58
C ALA A 329 23.51 -25.76 11.87
N SER A 330 22.27 -25.28 11.94
CA SER A 330 21.88 -24.00 11.37
C SER A 330 22.61 -22.84 12.04
N GLN A 331 22.68 -22.83 13.37
CA GLN A 331 23.44 -21.83 14.14
C GLN A 331 24.92 -21.81 13.74
N ALA A 332 25.55 -22.98 13.61
CA ALA A 332 26.94 -23.09 13.17
C ALA A 332 27.17 -22.49 11.77
N MET A 333 26.25 -22.71 10.83
CA MET A 333 26.31 -22.07 9.51
C MET A 333 26.12 -20.56 9.62
N LEU A 334 25.19 -20.08 10.46
CA LEU A 334 24.92 -18.65 10.64
C LEU A 334 26.10 -17.90 11.25
N TYR A 335 26.83 -18.48 12.22
CA TYR A 335 28.06 -17.90 12.75
C TYR A 335 29.18 -17.74 11.70
N ALA A 336 29.11 -18.49 10.60
CA ALA A 336 30.04 -18.34 9.48
C ALA A 336 29.59 -17.28 8.45
N THR A 337 28.46 -16.61 8.68
CA THR A 337 27.93 -15.56 7.79
C THR A 337 28.17 -14.16 8.34
N GLU A 338 28.27 -13.18 7.43
CA GLU A 338 28.38 -11.77 7.81
C GLU A 338 27.10 -11.31 8.54
N GLY A 339 27.27 -10.62 9.68
CA GLY A 339 26.18 -10.08 10.48
C GLY A 339 25.84 -10.86 11.75
N ILE A 340 26.48 -12.02 11.97
CA ILE A 340 26.37 -12.82 13.20
C ILE A 340 27.75 -12.99 13.84
N ASP A 341 28.13 -12.07 14.73
CA ASP A 341 29.40 -12.13 15.45
C ASP A 341 29.24 -12.70 16.87
N THR A 342 28.03 -12.59 17.42
CA THR A 342 27.71 -12.96 18.80
C THR A 342 26.37 -13.69 18.89
N ASP A 343 26.16 -14.41 19.99
CA ASP A 343 24.88 -15.06 20.31
C ASP A 343 23.70 -14.08 20.34
N LYS A 344 23.96 -12.79 20.59
CA LYS A 344 22.93 -11.75 20.58
C LYS A 344 22.43 -11.46 19.17
N ASP A 345 23.27 -11.64 18.15
CA ASP A 345 22.88 -11.38 16.76
C ASP A 345 21.89 -12.44 16.25
N LEU A 346 21.95 -13.67 16.78
CA LEU A 346 20.95 -14.72 16.54
C LEU A 346 19.55 -14.37 17.04
N GLN A 347 19.42 -13.34 17.90
CA GLN A 347 18.14 -12.84 18.41
C GLN A 347 17.54 -11.73 17.55
N LYS A 348 18.30 -11.17 16.61
CA LYS A 348 17.82 -10.14 15.68
C LYS A 348 16.89 -10.77 14.63
N PRO A 349 15.92 -10.02 14.09
CA PRO A 349 15.21 -10.44 12.89
C PRO A 349 16.20 -10.56 11.71
N MET A 350 16.00 -11.57 10.87
CA MET A 350 16.75 -11.79 9.63
C MET A 350 15.90 -11.31 8.45
N VAL A 351 16.37 -10.32 7.69
CA VAL A 351 15.66 -9.79 6.52
C VAL A 351 16.45 -10.07 5.25
N GLY A 352 15.78 -10.60 4.24
CA GLY A 352 16.36 -10.78 2.91
C GLY A 352 16.39 -9.46 2.14
N VAL A 353 17.53 -9.12 1.57
CA VAL A 353 17.68 -8.04 0.61
C VAL A 353 17.84 -8.68 -0.77
N GLY A 354 16.80 -8.73 -1.58
CA GLY A 354 16.85 -9.36 -2.90
C GLY A 354 17.15 -8.34 -3.99
N SER A 355 18.24 -8.49 -4.74
CA SER A 355 18.49 -7.67 -5.94
C SER A 355 18.26 -8.48 -7.20
N ILE A 356 17.42 -7.99 -8.12
CA ILE A 356 17.31 -8.59 -9.46
C ILE A 356 18.46 -8.04 -10.33
N TRP A 357 19.70 -8.28 -9.92
CA TRP A 357 20.90 -7.69 -10.52
C TRP A 357 21.54 -8.60 -11.56
N TYR A 358 21.97 -8.01 -12.66
CA TYR A 358 22.86 -8.60 -13.65
C TYR A 358 23.44 -7.47 -14.53
N GLU A 359 24.66 -7.65 -15.03
CA GLU A 359 25.42 -6.58 -15.72
C GLU A 359 24.90 -6.30 -17.13
N GLY A 360 24.35 -7.31 -17.80
CA GLY A 360 23.94 -7.26 -19.20
C GLY A 360 22.68 -6.43 -19.50
N ASN A 361 22.21 -5.59 -18.58
CA ASN A 361 21.06 -4.71 -18.80
C ASN A 361 21.18 -3.40 -18.00
N PRO A 362 21.02 -2.22 -18.64
CA PRO A 362 21.07 -0.94 -17.92
C PRO A 362 20.03 -0.84 -16.79
N CYS A 363 18.89 -1.51 -16.92
CA CYS A 363 17.84 -1.46 -15.89
C CYS A 363 18.23 -2.14 -14.57
N ASN A 364 19.22 -3.03 -14.60
CA ASN A 364 19.55 -3.92 -13.47
C ASN A 364 21.01 -3.81 -13.00
N ALA A 365 21.92 -3.30 -13.84
CA ALA A 365 23.35 -3.30 -13.56
C ALA A 365 23.74 -2.58 -12.25
N HIS A 366 22.99 -1.55 -11.85
CA HIS A 366 23.25 -0.78 -10.62
C HIS A 366 22.63 -1.40 -9.36
N LEU A 367 21.77 -2.41 -9.48
CA LEU A 367 20.96 -2.91 -8.35
C LEU A 367 21.77 -3.70 -7.31
N LEU A 368 22.97 -4.17 -7.65
CA LEU A 368 23.89 -4.77 -6.67
C LEU A 368 24.34 -3.71 -5.66
N GLY A 369 24.82 -2.57 -6.13
CA GLY A 369 25.25 -1.46 -5.27
C GLY A 369 24.09 -0.89 -4.45
N LEU A 370 22.91 -0.76 -5.07
CA LEU A 370 21.69 -0.32 -4.37
C LEU A 370 21.29 -1.31 -3.27
N GLY A 371 21.31 -2.61 -3.55
CA GLY A 371 21.03 -3.66 -2.57
C GLY A 371 22.05 -3.69 -1.41
N GLN A 372 23.34 -3.51 -1.69
CA GLN A 372 24.37 -3.41 -0.66
C GLN A 372 24.14 -2.20 0.28
N ARG A 373 23.70 -1.07 -0.28
CA ARG A 373 23.34 0.11 0.51
C ARG A 373 22.12 -0.14 1.40
N ILE A 374 21.09 -0.79 0.85
CA ILE A 374 19.90 -1.20 1.61
C ILE A 374 20.27 -2.17 2.74
N LYS A 375 21.12 -3.17 2.46
CA LYS A 375 21.64 -4.09 3.49
C LYS A 375 22.31 -3.31 4.62
N LYS A 376 23.13 -2.31 4.30
CA LYS A 376 23.76 -1.46 5.32
C LYS A 376 22.73 -0.68 6.15
N SER A 377 21.72 -0.10 5.51
CA SER A 377 20.62 0.59 6.21
C SER A 377 19.88 -0.35 7.18
N ILE A 378 19.54 -1.56 6.73
CA ILE A 378 18.91 -2.61 7.54
C ILE A 378 19.80 -3.02 8.72
N SER A 379 21.09 -3.22 8.50
CA SER A 379 22.05 -3.52 9.57
C SER A 379 22.14 -2.40 10.61
N ASN A 380 22.12 -1.14 10.18
CA ASN A 380 22.12 0.02 11.07
C ASN A 380 20.85 0.09 11.94
N ALA A 381 19.71 -0.39 11.43
CA ALA A 381 18.45 -0.48 12.17
C ALA A 381 18.42 -1.66 13.18
N GLY A 382 19.50 -2.43 13.32
CA GLY A 382 19.58 -3.55 14.26
C GLY A 382 18.97 -4.86 13.74
N ILE A 383 18.85 -5.00 12.42
CA ILE A 383 18.32 -6.18 11.72
C ILE A 383 19.48 -6.90 11.02
N THR A 384 19.48 -8.22 10.97
CA THR A 384 20.47 -8.98 10.20
C THR A 384 20.04 -9.04 8.73
N GLY A 385 20.75 -8.34 7.84
CA GLY A 385 20.44 -8.29 6.41
C GLY A 385 21.19 -9.33 5.57
N TYR A 386 20.48 -10.18 4.83
CA TYR A 386 21.05 -11.16 3.90
C TYR A 386 20.80 -10.77 2.44
N HIS A 387 21.85 -10.36 1.74
CA HIS A 387 21.76 -10.00 0.32
C HIS A 387 21.80 -11.25 -0.57
N PHE A 388 20.83 -11.39 -1.47
CA PHE A 388 20.78 -12.44 -2.47
C PHE A 388 20.33 -11.89 -3.83
N GLY A 389 20.46 -12.71 -4.88
CA GLY A 389 20.05 -12.38 -6.23
C GLY A 389 18.93 -13.28 -6.74
N ALA A 390 18.15 -12.78 -7.68
CA ALA A 390 17.24 -13.59 -8.50
C ALA A 390 17.45 -13.25 -9.99
N PRO A 391 17.25 -14.22 -10.91
CA PRO A 391 17.47 -14.00 -12.33
C PRO A 391 16.43 -13.02 -12.91
N GLY A 392 16.85 -12.23 -13.89
CA GLY A 392 15.98 -11.36 -14.67
C GLY A 392 16.31 -11.44 -16.16
N VAL A 393 15.42 -10.88 -17.00
CA VAL A 393 15.60 -10.81 -18.46
C VAL A 393 15.40 -9.36 -18.90
N SER A 394 16.20 -8.91 -19.88
CA SER A 394 16.00 -7.61 -20.51
C SER A 394 14.98 -7.70 -21.65
N ASP A 395 13.81 -7.13 -21.45
CA ASP A 395 12.81 -6.98 -22.51
C ASP A 395 13.35 -6.16 -23.69
N GLY A 396 14.15 -5.12 -23.42
CA GLY A 396 14.74 -4.27 -24.46
C GLY A 396 15.69 -5.03 -25.38
N ILE A 397 16.54 -5.91 -24.84
CA ILE A 397 17.52 -6.68 -25.64
C ILE A 397 16.85 -7.87 -26.34
N SER A 398 15.91 -8.53 -25.66
CA SER A 398 15.29 -9.76 -26.19
C SER A 398 14.23 -9.50 -27.27
N ASN A 399 13.75 -8.26 -27.42
CA ASN A 399 12.69 -7.91 -28.36
C ASN A 399 13.05 -8.28 -29.81
N GLY A 400 12.06 -8.78 -30.56
CA GLY A 400 12.23 -9.19 -31.96
C GLY A 400 13.06 -10.48 -32.14
N THR A 401 13.29 -11.26 -31.08
CA THR A 401 13.99 -12.55 -31.10
C THR A 401 13.22 -13.60 -30.29
N PHE A 402 13.54 -14.90 -30.46
CA PHE A 402 12.97 -15.97 -29.63
C PHE A 402 13.30 -15.82 -28.14
N GLY A 403 14.31 -15.02 -27.76
CA GLY A 403 14.61 -14.70 -26.36
C GLY A 403 13.42 -14.07 -25.63
N MET A 404 12.51 -13.38 -26.33
CA MET A 404 11.32 -12.76 -25.76
C MET A 404 10.34 -13.80 -25.15
N ALA A 405 10.40 -15.07 -25.57
CA ALA A 405 9.65 -16.16 -24.94
C ALA A 405 10.00 -16.34 -23.45
N TYR A 406 11.22 -15.96 -23.04
CA TYR A 406 11.67 -16.04 -21.64
C TYR A 406 11.31 -14.80 -20.80
N SER A 407 10.72 -13.75 -21.39
CA SER A 407 10.38 -12.52 -20.68
C SER A 407 9.26 -12.74 -19.67
N LEU A 408 8.02 -13.00 -20.09
CA LEU A 408 6.87 -13.01 -19.16
C LEU A 408 7.04 -14.04 -18.04
N GLN A 409 7.45 -15.27 -18.37
CA GLN A 409 7.69 -16.33 -17.38
C GLN A 409 8.79 -15.99 -16.36
N SER A 410 9.66 -15.01 -16.66
CA SER A 410 10.65 -14.55 -15.67
C SER A 410 9.99 -13.88 -14.47
N ARG A 411 8.77 -13.32 -14.63
CA ARG A 411 7.95 -12.83 -13.53
C ARG A 411 7.71 -13.94 -12.50
N ASP A 412 7.20 -15.09 -12.96
CA ASP A 412 6.89 -16.24 -12.12
C ASP A 412 8.16 -16.85 -11.53
N LEU A 413 9.24 -16.95 -12.33
CA LEU A 413 10.53 -17.42 -11.84
C LEU A 413 11.10 -16.52 -10.74
N ILE A 414 10.96 -15.19 -10.85
CA ILE A 414 11.36 -14.24 -9.81
C ILE A 414 10.49 -14.45 -8.57
N ALA A 415 9.18 -14.62 -8.74
CA ALA A 415 8.26 -14.86 -7.64
C ALA A 415 8.68 -16.11 -6.84
N ASP A 416 8.89 -17.23 -7.54
CA ASP A 416 9.29 -18.51 -6.97
C ASP A 416 10.68 -18.44 -6.32
N ALA A 417 11.63 -17.72 -6.92
CA ALA A 417 13.00 -17.58 -6.39
C ALA A 417 13.04 -16.75 -5.10
N VAL A 418 12.31 -15.64 -5.05
CA VAL A 418 12.21 -14.79 -3.85
C VAL A 418 11.46 -15.54 -2.74
N GLU A 419 10.36 -16.22 -3.08
CA GLU A 419 9.59 -17.06 -2.15
C GLU A 419 10.44 -18.20 -1.58
N SER A 420 11.15 -18.94 -2.44
CA SER A 420 12.01 -20.05 -2.02
C SER A 420 13.15 -19.60 -1.12
N THR A 421 13.75 -18.43 -1.41
CA THR A 421 14.82 -17.88 -0.58
C THR A 421 14.30 -17.49 0.80
N ALA A 422 13.19 -16.75 0.87
CA ALA A 422 12.60 -16.34 2.15
C ALA A 422 12.11 -17.54 2.97
N GLY A 423 11.45 -18.50 2.31
CA GLY A 423 10.95 -19.73 2.93
C GLY A 423 12.07 -20.62 3.44
N GLY A 424 13.05 -20.94 2.58
CA GLY A 424 14.16 -21.85 2.89
C GLY A 424 15.11 -21.33 3.96
N HIS A 425 15.33 -20.01 4.02
CA HIS A 425 16.20 -19.38 5.02
C HIS A 425 15.44 -18.86 6.26
N TRP A 426 14.14 -19.13 6.38
CA TRP A 426 13.31 -18.68 7.51
C TRP A 426 13.37 -17.16 7.76
N LEU A 427 13.46 -16.36 6.70
CA LEU A 427 13.62 -14.91 6.83
C LEU A 427 12.34 -14.25 7.40
N ASP A 428 12.50 -13.27 8.29
CA ASP A 428 11.39 -12.60 8.97
C ASP A 428 10.69 -11.56 8.11
N GLY A 429 11.40 -11.01 7.13
CA GLY A 429 10.88 -10.03 6.19
C GLY A 429 11.77 -9.89 4.96
N MET A 430 11.34 -9.09 4.00
CA MET A 430 12.00 -8.95 2.70
C MET A 430 12.00 -7.51 2.21
N VAL A 431 13.15 -7.04 1.73
CA VAL A 431 13.25 -5.87 0.86
C VAL A 431 13.78 -6.34 -0.47
N VAL A 432 13.02 -6.12 -1.54
CA VAL A 432 13.42 -6.60 -2.87
C VAL A 432 13.48 -5.45 -3.86
N VAL A 433 14.54 -5.44 -4.65
CA VAL A 433 14.97 -4.36 -5.53
C VAL A 433 14.85 -4.81 -6.99
N PRO A 434 13.67 -4.61 -7.62
CA PRO A 434 13.48 -4.82 -9.05
C PRO A 434 13.85 -3.58 -9.87
N GLY A 435 14.20 -3.77 -11.14
CA GLY A 435 14.56 -2.64 -12.02
C GLY A 435 14.03 -2.72 -13.46
N CYS A 436 13.57 -3.88 -13.94
CA CYS A 436 13.06 -4.06 -15.29
C CYS A 436 11.63 -4.62 -15.29
N ASP A 437 10.93 -4.49 -16.42
CA ASP A 437 9.51 -4.75 -16.65
C ASP A 437 8.89 -5.87 -15.78
N LYS A 438 9.36 -7.11 -15.93
CA LYS A 438 8.75 -8.29 -15.29
C LYS A 438 9.20 -8.47 -13.83
N ASN A 439 10.20 -7.72 -13.39
CA ASN A 439 10.77 -7.85 -12.05
C ASN A 439 9.79 -7.35 -10.98
N MET A 440 9.21 -6.17 -11.15
CA MET A 440 8.28 -5.55 -10.20
C MET A 440 7.09 -6.47 -9.87
N PRO A 441 6.32 -6.98 -10.86
CA PRO A 441 5.22 -7.90 -10.54
C PRO A 441 5.68 -9.21 -9.92
N GLY A 442 6.83 -9.78 -10.33
CA GLY A 442 7.36 -10.99 -9.70
C GLY A 442 7.69 -10.79 -8.22
N VAL A 443 8.25 -9.62 -7.88
CA VAL A 443 8.51 -9.22 -6.50
C VAL A 443 7.21 -9.07 -5.70
N LEU A 444 6.22 -8.34 -6.22
CA LEU A 444 4.95 -8.13 -5.54
C LEU A 444 4.19 -9.45 -5.34
N MET A 445 4.23 -10.34 -6.34
CA MET A 445 3.69 -11.70 -6.23
C MET A 445 4.34 -12.45 -5.06
N ALA A 446 5.67 -12.50 -4.98
CA ALA A 446 6.39 -13.17 -3.89
C ALA A 446 6.02 -12.60 -2.51
N LEU A 447 5.97 -11.27 -2.38
CA LEU A 447 5.59 -10.61 -1.12
C LEU A 447 4.15 -10.97 -0.72
N GLY A 448 3.21 -10.99 -1.67
CA GLY A 448 1.82 -11.41 -1.43
C GLY A 448 1.67 -12.88 -1.00
N ARG A 449 2.43 -13.79 -1.65
CA ARG A 449 2.45 -15.23 -1.31
C ARG A 449 3.00 -15.47 0.09
N LEU A 450 4.19 -14.92 0.38
CA LEU A 450 4.87 -15.08 1.67
C LEU A 450 4.09 -14.44 2.82
N ASN A 451 3.46 -13.29 2.56
CA ASN A 451 2.78 -12.46 3.55
C ASN A 451 3.61 -12.23 4.83
N ARG A 452 4.90 -11.94 4.65
CA ARG A 452 5.82 -11.49 5.72
C ARG A 452 6.09 -10.01 5.53
N PRO A 453 6.38 -9.24 6.60
CA PRO A 453 6.73 -7.82 6.48
C PRO A 453 7.73 -7.58 5.36
N GLY A 454 7.41 -6.68 4.43
CA GLY A 454 8.29 -6.43 3.31
C GLY A 454 7.82 -5.31 2.40
N LEU A 455 8.76 -4.77 1.64
CA LEU A 455 8.54 -3.67 0.72
C LEU A 455 9.36 -3.85 -0.57
N MET A 456 8.88 -3.23 -1.64
CA MET A 456 9.59 -3.12 -2.90
C MET A 456 10.34 -1.78 -2.96
N VAL A 457 11.58 -1.79 -3.46
CA VAL A 457 12.36 -0.57 -3.75
C VAL A 457 12.67 -0.55 -5.24
N TYR A 458 12.02 0.33 -6.00
CA TYR A 458 12.26 0.39 -7.43
C TYR A 458 13.69 0.88 -7.75
N GLY A 459 14.35 0.24 -8.71
CA GLY A 459 15.69 0.61 -9.16
C GLY A 459 15.81 2.02 -9.75
N GLY A 460 14.70 2.58 -10.24
CA GLY A 460 14.64 3.91 -10.82
C GLY A 460 14.70 3.92 -12.34
N THR A 461 14.15 5.00 -12.92
CA THR A 461 14.12 5.23 -14.36
C THR A 461 15.49 5.67 -14.90
N ILE A 462 15.78 5.34 -16.16
CA ILE A 462 16.89 5.90 -16.93
C ILE A 462 16.62 7.37 -17.28
N LYS A 463 17.68 8.14 -17.45
CA LYS A 463 17.62 9.48 -18.05
C LYS A 463 17.38 9.39 -19.56
N PRO A 464 16.69 10.36 -20.18
CA PRO A 464 16.55 10.42 -21.62
C PRO A 464 17.91 10.61 -22.30
N GLY A 465 18.11 9.89 -23.40
CA GLY A 465 19.23 10.11 -24.30
C GLY A 465 19.11 11.43 -25.06
N GLN A 466 20.19 11.87 -25.72
CA GLN A 466 20.17 13.08 -26.54
C GLN A 466 20.98 12.92 -27.81
N CYS A 467 20.45 13.36 -28.95
CA CYS A 467 21.18 13.45 -30.20
C CYS A 467 20.71 14.67 -31.00
N GLY A 468 21.62 15.58 -31.35
CA GLY A 468 21.29 16.76 -32.16
C GLY A 468 20.22 17.69 -31.56
N GLY A 469 20.06 17.70 -30.23
CA GLY A 469 19.02 18.47 -29.53
C GLY A 469 17.68 17.73 -29.34
N GLU A 470 17.49 16.55 -29.94
CA GLU A 470 16.30 15.72 -29.73
C GLU A 470 16.47 14.78 -28.53
N LYS A 471 15.43 14.68 -27.68
CA LYS A 471 15.36 13.70 -26.58
C LYS A 471 15.07 12.31 -27.14
N LEU A 472 15.98 11.37 -26.88
CA LEU A 472 15.89 9.98 -27.29
C LEU A 472 15.53 9.04 -26.12
N ASP A 473 15.00 7.89 -26.48
CA ASP A 473 14.74 6.76 -25.59
C ASP A 473 14.87 5.43 -26.35
N ILE A 474 14.60 4.30 -25.69
CA ILE A 474 14.70 2.99 -26.32
C ILE A 474 13.75 2.82 -27.52
N ILE A 475 12.55 3.40 -27.48
CA ILE A 475 11.61 3.38 -28.61
C ILE A 475 12.19 4.14 -29.81
N SER A 476 12.91 5.23 -29.57
CA SER A 476 13.62 5.96 -30.63
C SER A 476 14.60 5.04 -31.38
N ALA A 477 15.31 4.15 -30.67
CA ALA A 477 16.19 3.17 -31.29
C ALA A 477 15.42 2.11 -32.10
N PHE A 478 14.28 1.62 -31.60
CA PHE A 478 13.44 0.67 -32.33
C PHE A 478 12.84 1.28 -33.62
N GLN A 479 12.38 2.52 -33.56
CA GLN A 479 11.81 3.24 -34.70
C GLN A 479 12.88 3.65 -35.73
N ALA A 480 14.14 3.77 -35.33
CA ALA A 480 15.23 4.18 -36.21
C ALA A 480 15.40 3.23 -37.40
N TYR A 481 15.14 1.92 -37.24
CA TYR A 481 15.20 0.97 -38.36
C TYR A 481 14.06 1.18 -39.37
N GLY A 482 12.84 1.40 -38.91
CA GLY A 482 11.71 1.70 -39.80
C GLY A 482 11.93 3.02 -40.57
N LYS A 483 12.48 4.04 -39.92
CA LYS A 483 12.86 5.30 -40.58
C LYS A 483 13.97 5.10 -41.62
N TYR A 484 14.97 4.29 -41.30
CA TYR A 484 16.05 3.93 -42.24
C TYR A 484 15.51 3.28 -43.52
N LEU A 485 14.56 2.35 -43.40
CA LEU A 485 13.92 1.72 -44.56
C LEU A 485 13.08 2.70 -45.38
N ASN A 486 12.36 3.61 -44.72
CA ASN A 486 11.53 4.63 -45.38
C ASN A 486 12.37 5.74 -46.06
N GLU A 487 13.61 5.95 -45.61
CA GLU A 487 14.59 6.90 -46.19
C GLU A 487 15.54 6.21 -47.20
N ASP A 488 15.03 5.21 -47.95
CA ASP A 488 15.72 4.47 -49.02
C ASP A 488 17.07 3.84 -48.62
N SER A 489 17.27 3.55 -47.33
CA SER A 489 18.48 2.87 -46.82
C SER A 489 19.80 3.58 -47.18
N THR A 490 19.77 4.91 -47.34
CA THR A 490 20.93 5.71 -47.76
C THR A 490 22.04 5.76 -46.68
N LYS A 491 23.27 6.16 -47.06
CA LYS A 491 24.36 6.38 -46.10
C LYS A 491 24.01 7.41 -45.02
N GLN A 492 23.25 8.44 -45.37
CA GLN A 492 22.83 9.48 -44.42
C GLN A 492 21.78 8.94 -43.44
N ALA A 493 20.83 8.13 -43.92
CA ALA A 493 19.87 7.44 -43.08
C ALA A 493 20.56 6.48 -42.10
N GLU A 494 21.59 5.75 -42.57
CA GLU A 494 22.39 4.86 -41.72
C GLU A 494 23.15 5.62 -40.62
N GLU A 495 23.78 6.76 -40.95
CA GLU A 495 24.44 7.60 -39.94
C GLU A 495 23.46 8.08 -38.87
N LYS A 496 22.28 8.58 -39.28
CA LYS A 496 21.22 9.01 -38.36
C LYS A 496 20.72 7.87 -37.47
N ARG A 497 20.52 6.67 -38.04
CA ARG A 497 20.15 5.45 -37.31
C ARG A 497 21.22 5.10 -36.27
N TYR A 498 22.48 5.10 -36.66
CA TYR A 498 23.60 4.74 -35.79
C TYR A 498 23.78 5.74 -34.64
N GLN A 499 23.70 7.05 -34.91
CA GLN A 499 23.74 8.08 -33.89
C GLN A 499 22.57 7.97 -32.91
N THR A 500 21.37 7.62 -33.38
CA THR A 500 20.22 7.38 -32.51
C THR A 500 20.50 6.22 -31.54
N ILE A 501 20.99 5.09 -32.05
CA ILE A 501 21.28 3.90 -31.23
C ILE A 501 22.36 4.18 -30.19
N ARG A 502 23.43 4.90 -30.58
CA ARG A 502 24.57 5.15 -29.69
C ARG A 502 24.23 6.03 -28.48
N ASN A 503 23.18 6.85 -28.61
CA ASN A 503 22.82 7.88 -27.63
C ASN A 503 21.47 7.64 -26.92
N ALA A 504 20.70 6.62 -27.31
CA ALA A 504 19.35 6.38 -26.75
C ALA A 504 19.32 5.95 -25.27
N CYS A 505 20.36 5.25 -24.80
CA CYS A 505 20.46 4.72 -23.43
C CYS A 505 21.74 5.24 -22.76
N PRO A 506 21.69 6.41 -22.08
CA PRO A 506 22.89 7.09 -21.60
C PRO A 506 23.50 6.48 -20.32
N GLY A 507 22.77 5.62 -19.59
CA GLY A 507 23.22 5.12 -18.29
C GLY A 507 22.28 4.06 -17.68
N PRO A 508 22.40 3.79 -16.36
CA PRO A 508 21.57 2.82 -15.67
C PRO A 508 20.12 3.33 -15.46
N GLY A 509 19.20 2.38 -15.32
CA GLY A 509 17.77 2.62 -15.05
C GLY A 509 16.82 1.95 -16.05
N ALA A 510 15.55 1.84 -15.68
CA ALA A 510 14.51 1.27 -16.55
C ALA A 510 14.11 2.23 -17.68
N CYS A 511 13.40 1.73 -18.69
CA CYS A 511 12.95 2.54 -19.83
C CYS A 511 12.16 3.79 -19.40
N GLY A 512 12.52 4.97 -19.92
CA GLY A 512 12.11 6.28 -19.37
C GLY A 512 10.64 6.68 -19.53
N GLY A 513 9.93 6.14 -20.52
CA GLY A 513 8.50 6.40 -20.72
C GLY A 513 7.62 5.64 -19.72
N MET A 514 6.31 5.84 -19.81
CA MET A 514 5.28 5.08 -19.08
C MET A 514 5.05 3.69 -19.71
N TYR A 515 6.15 2.95 -19.90
CA TYR A 515 6.14 1.53 -20.27
C TYR A 515 5.88 0.66 -19.04
N THR A 516 5.98 -0.67 -19.17
CA THR A 516 5.62 -1.59 -18.07
C THR A 516 6.41 -1.30 -16.80
N ALA A 517 7.72 -1.01 -16.89
CA ALA A 517 8.53 -0.76 -15.71
C ALA A 517 8.01 0.42 -14.86
N ASN A 518 7.90 1.61 -15.45
CA ASN A 518 7.39 2.79 -14.75
C ASN A 518 5.89 2.67 -14.41
N THR A 519 5.09 1.95 -15.22
CA THR A 519 3.68 1.66 -14.90
C THR A 519 3.58 0.83 -13.62
N MET A 520 4.32 -0.29 -13.55
CA MET A 520 4.28 -1.19 -12.39
C MET A 520 4.94 -0.57 -11.15
N ALA A 521 5.97 0.25 -11.32
CA ALA A 521 6.55 1.02 -10.21
C ALA A 521 5.53 2.02 -9.64
N SER A 522 4.84 2.77 -10.51
CA SER A 522 3.80 3.72 -10.09
C SER A 522 2.61 3.01 -9.44
N ALA A 523 2.19 1.89 -10.03
CA ALA A 523 1.12 1.05 -9.48
C ALA A 523 1.49 0.48 -8.11
N ALA A 524 2.75 0.07 -7.89
CA ALA A 524 3.22 -0.39 -6.59
C ALA A 524 3.20 0.70 -5.52
N GLU A 525 3.46 1.94 -5.90
CA GLU A 525 3.34 3.09 -5.00
C GLU A 525 1.88 3.41 -4.66
N ALA A 526 0.98 3.30 -5.65
CA ALA A 526 -0.47 3.39 -5.44
C ALA A 526 -1.07 2.23 -4.63
N LEU A 527 -0.45 1.05 -4.67
CA LEU A 527 -0.75 -0.07 -3.77
C LEU A 527 -0.28 0.20 -2.34
N GLY A 528 0.67 1.12 -2.15
CA GLY A 528 1.32 1.36 -0.87
C GLY A 528 2.48 0.41 -0.56
N MET A 529 3.00 -0.32 -1.55
CA MET A 529 4.07 -1.33 -1.40
C MET A 529 5.50 -0.79 -1.58
N THR A 530 5.64 0.52 -1.80
CA THR A 530 6.93 1.23 -1.88
C THR A 530 6.92 2.45 -0.95
N LEU A 531 8.11 2.96 -0.62
CA LEU A 531 8.21 4.27 0.03
C LEU A 531 7.74 5.38 -0.94
N PRO A 532 7.16 6.48 -0.44
CA PRO A 532 6.77 7.61 -1.29
C PRO A 532 7.95 8.14 -2.10
N GLY A 533 7.74 8.33 -3.41
CA GLY A 533 8.74 8.77 -4.39
C GLY A 533 9.53 7.65 -5.06
N SER A 534 9.46 6.40 -4.55
CA SER A 534 10.25 5.28 -5.07
C SER A 534 10.10 5.08 -6.58
N SER A 535 8.87 5.23 -7.09
CA SER A 535 8.53 5.03 -8.50
C SER A 535 9.11 6.10 -9.43
N SER A 536 9.46 7.27 -8.90
CA SER A 536 9.76 8.48 -9.69
C SER A 536 11.23 8.86 -9.66
N PHE A 537 11.97 8.53 -8.59
CA PHE A 537 13.40 8.83 -8.48
C PHE A 537 14.22 8.14 -9.59
N PRO A 538 14.95 8.90 -10.44
CA PRO A 538 15.88 8.32 -11.41
C PRO A 538 16.99 7.50 -10.75
N ALA A 539 17.48 6.49 -11.46
CA ALA A 539 18.41 5.50 -10.92
C ALA A 539 19.72 6.10 -10.37
N GLU A 540 20.22 7.18 -10.99
CA GLU A 540 21.50 7.81 -10.64
C GLU A 540 21.37 8.95 -9.61
N TYR A 541 20.15 9.36 -9.28
CA TYR A 541 19.89 10.55 -8.48
C TYR A 541 20.12 10.30 -6.98
N ASP A 542 20.46 11.36 -6.25
CA ASP A 542 20.76 11.26 -4.82
C ASP A 542 19.52 10.95 -3.97
N GLU A 543 18.32 11.20 -4.49
CA GLU A 543 17.07 10.82 -3.86
C GLU A 543 16.90 9.31 -3.81
N LYS A 544 17.28 8.57 -4.86
CA LYS A 544 17.25 7.09 -4.87
C LYS A 544 18.21 6.51 -3.82
N LYS A 545 19.35 7.16 -3.67
CA LYS A 545 20.36 6.87 -2.66
C LYS A 545 19.83 7.13 -1.24
N ALA A 546 19.17 8.27 -1.02
CA ALA A 546 18.55 8.61 0.25
C ALA A 546 17.39 7.69 0.62
N GLU A 547 16.58 7.28 -0.37
CA GLU A 547 15.55 6.26 -0.18
C GLU A 547 16.16 4.97 0.36
N ALA A 548 17.20 4.44 -0.30
CA ALA A 548 17.89 3.22 0.14
C ALA A 548 18.44 3.32 1.57
N ASP A 549 18.90 4.49 2.00
CA ASP A 549 19.35 4.72 3.37
C ASP A 549 18.22 4.73 4.40
N SER A 550 17.00 5.07 4.00
CA SER A 550 15.82 5.11 4.88
C SER A 550 15.09 3.77 5.04
N VAL A 551 15.43 2.78 4.21
CA VAL A 551 14.73 1.48 4.17
C VAL A 551 14.81 0.72 5.49
N GLY A 552 15.93 0.77 6.21
CA GLY A 552 16.11 0.06 7.48
C GLY A 552 15.10 0.47 8.54
N ASP A 553 14.83 1.77 8.68
CA ASP A 553 13.85 2.29 9.63
C ASP A 553 12.42 1.88 9.23
N ALA A 554 12.10 1.95 7.93
CA ALA A 554 10.82 1.50 7.41
C ALA A 554 10.60 0.00 7.66
N MET A 555 11.62 -0.83 7.39
CA MET A 555 11.59 -2.26 7.62
C MET A 555 11.44 -2.60 9.11
N MET A 556 12.16 -1.90 9.99
CA MET A 556 12.00 -2.08 11.43
C MET A 556 10.57 -1.74 11.87
N ASN A 557 10.01 -0.64 11.36
CA ASN A 557 8.63 -0.26 11.65
C ASN A 557 7.62 -1.33 11.19
N LEU A 558 7.81 -1.90 10.00
CA LEU A 558 6.98 -3.01 9.52
C LEU A 558 7.08 -4.25 10.40
N LEU A 559 8.29 -4.64 10.83
CA LEU A 559 8.51 -5.79 11.71
C LEU A 559 7.89 -5.58 13.10
N VAL A 560 8.07 -4.38 13.69
CA VAL A 560 7.54 -4.01 15.01
C VAL A 560 6.01 -4.03 15.01
N ASN A 561 5.39 -3.47 13.98
CA ASN A 561 3.93 -3.38 13.87
C ASN A 561 3.30 -4.61 13.20
N ASP A 562 4.11 -5.56 12.73
CA ASP A 562 3.68 -6.73 11.95
C ASP A 562 2.81 -6.37 10.75
N ILE A 563 3.15 -5.29 10.06
CA ILE A 563 2.43 -4.86 8.86
C ILE A 563 2.91 -5.74 7.70
N LYS A 564 1.99 -6.48 7.10
CA LYS A 564 2.28 -7.46 6.06
C LYS A 564 1.70 -7.02 4.72
N PRO A 565 2.21 -7.57 3.60
CA PRO A 565 1.74 -7.25 2.26
C PRO A 565 0.22 -7.37 2.07
N ARG A 566 -0.46 -8.36 2.67
CA ARG A 566 -1.93 -8.50 2.58
C ARG A 566 -2.72 -7.53 3.45
N ASP A 567 -2.07 -6.88 4.43
CA ASP A 567 -2.68 -5.79 5.19
C ASP A 567 -2.69 -4.49 4.35
N ILE A 568 -1.88 -4.42 3.29
CA ILE A 568 -1.68 -3.24 2.41
C ILE A 568 -2.40 -3.43 1.07
N MET A 569 -2.15 -4.56 0.38
CA MET A 569 -2.69 -4.86 -0.94
C MET A 569 -4.15 -5.37 -0.88
N THR A 570 -5.07 -4.51 -0.43
CA THR A 570 -6.51 -4.79 -0.42
C THR A 570 -7.16 -4.54 -1.79
N LYS A 571 -8.44 -4.90 -1.95
CA LYS A 571 -9.19 -4.62 -3.18
C LYS A 571 -9.18 -3.14 -3.54
N GLU A 572 -9.36 -2.27 -2.56
CA GLU A 572 -9.34 -0.81 -2.71
C GLU A 572 -7.95 -0.31 -3.14
N ALA A 573 -6.88 -0.94 -2.65
CA ALA A 573 -5.52 -0.60 -3.08
C ALA A 573 -5.28 -0.99 -4.55
N PHE A 574 -5.82 -2.13 -5.00
CA PHE A 574 -5.80 -2.50 -6.42
C PHE A 574 -6.64 -1.53 -7.27
N ASP A 575 -7.81 -1.11 -6.80
CA ASP A 575 -8.62 -0.11 -7.51
C ASP A 575 -7.85 1.22 -7.62
N ASN A 576 -7.15 1.68 -6.57
CA ASN A 576 -6.24 2.83 -6.64
C ASN A 576 -5.14 2.66 -7.71
N ALA A 577 -4.49 1.48 -7.75
CA ALA A 577 -3.42 1.18 -8.69
C ALA A 577 -3.89 1.13 -10.14
N ILE A 578 -5.09 0.58 -10.39
CA ILE A 578 -5.71 0.55 -11.72
C ILE A 578 -6.12 1.97 -12.14
N THR A 579 -6.72 2.76 -11.25
CA THR A 579 -7.05 4.17 -11.50
C THR A 579 -5.81 4.98 -11.89
N LEU A 580 -4.72 4.88 -11.12
CA LEU A 580 -3.47 5.57 -11.44
C LEU A 580 -2.89 5.12 -12.79
N THR A 581 -3.00 3.82 -13.11
CA THR A 581 -2.57 3.28 -14.41
C THR A 581 -3.32 3.96 -15.57
N MET A 582 -4.64 4.18 -15.45
CA MET A 582 -5.44 4.88 -16.46
C MET A 582 -5.07 6.36 -16.57
N ILE A 583 -4.93 7.04 -15.41
CA ILE A 583 -4.54 8.46 -15.32
C ILE A 583 -3.23 8.72 -16.07
N LEU A 584 -2.26 7.82 -15.91
CA LEU A 584 -0.90 7.98 -16.43
C LEU A 584 -0.71 7.49 -17.88
N GLY A 585 -1.70 6.85 -18.51
CA GLY A 585 -1.50 6.27 -19.84
C GLY A 585 -0.67 4.98 -19.84
N GLY A 586 -0.73 4.21 -18.73
CA GLY A 586 0.10 3.05 -18.45
C GLY A 586 0.06 1.89 -19.46
N SER A 587 1.00 0.96 -19.31
CA SER A 587 1.11 -0.23 -20.17
C SER A 587 -0.09 -1.18 -20.02
N THR A 588 -0.52 -1.80 -21.13
CA THR A 588 -1.53 -2.88 -21.12
C THR A 588 -1.06 -4.13 -20.37
N ASN A 589 0.25 -4.34 -20.25
CA ASN A 589 0.84 -5.40 -19.42
C ASN A 589 0.41 -5.28 -17.93
N ALA A 590 0.05 -4.08 -17.46
CA ALA A 590 -0.45 -3.89 -16.09
C ALA A 590 -1.71 -4.72 -15.80
N VAL A 591 -2.53 -5.01 -16.82
CA VAL A 591 -3.71 -5.89 -16.69
C VAL A 591 -3.28 -7.28 -16.22
N LEU A 592 -2.31 -7.90 -16.92
CA LEU A 592 -1.80 -9.22 -16.56
C LEU A 592 -1.15 -9.22 -15.17
N HIS A 593 -0.38 -8.17 -14.89
CA HIS A 593 0.44 -8.09 -13.71
C HIS A 593 -0.37 -7.84 -12.44
N LEU A 594 -1.31 -6.88 -12.45
CA LEU A 594 -2.12 -6.59 -11.26
C LEU A 594 -3.11 -7.72 -10.96
N ILE A 595 -3.63 -8.44 -11.97
CA ILE A 595 -4.43 -9.65 -11.74
C ILE A 595 -3.59 -10.72 -11.02
N ALA A 596 -2.37 -10.97 -11.49
CA ALA A 596 -1.48 -11.96 -10.88
C ALA A 596 -1.02 -11.56 -9.45
N VAL A 597 -0.76 -10.27 -9.21
CA VAL A 597 -0.41 -9.76 -7.88
C VAL A 597 -1.62 -9.79 -6.93
N ALA A 598 -2.83 -9.52 -7.41
CA ALA A 598 -4.04 -9.66 -6.61
C ALA A 598 -4.29 -11.12 -6.20
N HIS A 599 -4.10 -12.05 -7.14
CA HIS A 599 -4.22 -13.48 -6.88
C HIS A 599 -3.26 -13.95 -5.76
N SER A 600 -2.00 -13.50 -5.77
CA SER A 600 -1.04 -13.89 -4.72
C SER A 600 -1.43 -13.42 -3.31
N CYS A 601 -2.28 -12.40 -3.23
CA CYS A 601 -2.82 -11.86 -1.98
C CYS A 601 -4.17 -12.50 -1.57
N GLY A 602 -4.78 -13.32 -2.44
CA GLY A 602 -6.14 -13.83 -2.26
C GLY A 602 -7.21 -12.78 -2.54
N VAL A 603 -6.91 -11.76 -3.36
CA VAL A 603 -7.84 -10.68 -3.73
C VAL A 603 -8.34 -10.90 -5.16
N SER A 604 -9.64 -10.71 -5.37
CA SER A 604 -10.26 -10.86 -6.70
C SER A 604 -10.16 -9.57 -7.52
N VAL A 605 -9.36 -9.61 -8.59
CA VAL A 605 -9.28 -8.57 -9.62
C VAL A 605 -9.41 -9.25 -10.98
N THR A 606 -10.28 -8.72 -11.83
CA THR A 606 -10.60 -9.29 -13.15
C THR A 606 -10.39 -8.26 -14.25
N ILE A 607 -10.39 -8.69 -15.52
CA ILE A 607 -10.38 -7.74 -16.65
C ILE A 607 -11.61 -6.80 -16.61
N ASP A 608 -12.75 -7.25 -16.11
CA ASP A 608 -13.96 -6.43 -16.05
C ASP A 608 -13.84 -5.29 -15.02
N ASP A 609 -13.03 -5.46 -13.97
CA ASP A 609 -12.68 -4.36 -13.06
C ASP A 609 -11.91 -3.24 -13.80
N PHE A 610 -10.97 -3.61 -14.69
CA PHE A 610 -10.25 -2.63 -15.51
C PHE A 610 -11.17 -1.85 -16.42
N GLN A 611 -12.14 -2.52 -17.05
CA GLN A 611 -13.10 -1.85 -17.92
C GLN A 611 -13.98 -0.87 -17.14
N ARG A 612 -14.54 -1.31 -16.00
CA ARG A 612 -15.34 -0.47 -15.10
C ARG A 612 -14.58 0.79 -14.67
N ILE A 613 -13.33 0.64 -14.25
CA ILE A 613 -12.50 1.77 -13.81
C ILE A 613 -12.10 2.66 -14.99
N ALA A 614 -11.79 2.09 -16.16
CA ALA A 614 -11.47 2.85 -17.37
C ALA A 614 -12.64 3.74 -17.84
N GLU A 615 -13.88 3.33 -17.64
CA GLU A 615 -15.06 4.14 -17.96
C GLU A 615 -15.24 5.35 -17.05
N GLN A 616 -14.73 5.28 -15.83
CA GLN A 616 -14.88 6.33 -14.81
C GLN A 616 -13.63 7.21 -14.67
N THR A 617 -12.51 6.80 -15.26
CA THR A 617 -11.21 7.45 -15.05
C THR A 617 -10.70 8.10 -16.34
N PRO A 618 -10.41 9.41 -16.35
CA PRO A 618 -9.84 10.07 -17.50
C PRO A 618 -8.36 9.71 -17.70
N PHE A 619 -7.85 9.89 -18.91
CA PHE A 619 -6.42 9.86 -19.21
C PHE A 619 -5.90 11.29 -19.30
N ILE A 620 -4.95 11.66 -18.43
CA ILE A 620 -4.52 13.06 -18.27
C ILE A 620 -3.01 13.29 -18.39
N ALA A 621 -2.17 12.26 -18.29
CA ALA A 621 -0.71 12.43 -18.34
C ALA A 621 -0.16 12.46 -19.78
N ASP A 622 0.57 13.51 -20.12
CA ASP A 622 1.26 13.69 -21.40
C ASP A 622 2.63 12.98 -21.40
N LEU A 623 2.63 11.70 -21.03
CA LEU A 623 3.85 10.89 -20.92
C LEU A 623 4.01 9.97 -22.13
N LYS A 624 5.24 9.82 -22.60
CA LYS A 624 5.60 8.81 -23.61
C LYS A 624 5.09 7.44 -23.15
N PRO A 625 4.56 6.61 -24.05
CA PRO A 625 4.55 6.81 -25.50
C PRO A 625 3.34 7.57 -26.05
N SER A 626 2.31 7.83 -25.25
CA SER A 626 1.11 8.53 -25.72
C SER A 626 1.31 10.05 -25.85
N GLY A 627 2.23 10.57 -25.07
CA GLY A 627 2.61 11.98 -24.94
C GLY A 627 4.08 12.26 -25.21
N GLN A 628 4.58 13.39 -24.73
CA GLN A 628 5.91 13.92 -25.05
C GLN A 628 6.95 13.75 -23.93
N TYR A 629 6.51 13.76 -22.67
CA TYR A 629 7.38 13.79 -21.50
C TYR A 629 7.77 12.38 -21.01
N VAL A 630 8.80 12.28 -20.17
CA VAL A 630 9.26 11.02 -19.55
C VAL A 630 9.15 11.08 -18.02
N MET A 631 9.38 9.96 -17.32
CA MET A 631 9.29 9.89 -15.85
C MET A 631 10.24 10.88 -15.15
N GLU A 632 11.41 11.16 -15.72
CA GLU A 632 12.32 12.18 -15.19
C GLU A 632 11.68 13.58 -15.20
N ASP A 633 10.91 13.93 -16.23
CA ASP A 633 10.21 15.21 -16.29
C ASP A 633 9.11 15.26 -15.19
N LEU A 634 8.39 14.15 -14.95
CA LEU A 634 7.39 14.07 -13.87
C LEU A 634 8.02 14.18 -12.48
N GLN A 635 9.23 13.64 -12.28
CA GLN A 635 9.97 13.80 -11.03
C GLN A 635 10.22 15.27 -10.69
N THR A 636 10.42 16.14 -11.69
CA THR A 636 10.59 17.60 -11.46
C THR A 636 9.34 18.27 -10.89
N LEU A 637 8.17 17.64 -11.03
CA LEU A 637 6.90 18.10 -10.47
C LEU A 637 6.58 17.48 -9.10
N GLY A 638 7.56 16.81 -8.48
CA GLY A 638 7.40 16.08 -7.23
C GLY A 638 6.90 14.64 -7.40
N GLY A 639 6.97 14.09 -8.61
CA GLY A 639 6.75 12.67 -8.90
C GLY A 639 5.32 12.17 -8.69
N ILE A 640 5.19 10.85 -8.64
CA ILE A 640 3.92 10.15 -8.39
C ILE A 640 3.22 10.58 -7.09
N PRO A 641 3.90 10.87 -5.96
CA PRO A 641 3.21 11.39 -4.77
C PRO A 641 2.36 12.64 -5.04
N ASN A 642 2.86 13.57 -5.85
CA ASN A 642 2.11 14.78 -6.19
C ASN A 642 0.92 14.51 -7.12
N VAL A 643 1.05 13.52 -8.02
CA VAL A 643 -0.09 13.03 -8.82
C VAL A 643 -1.13 12.40 -7.91
N LEU A 644 -0.74 11.51 -6.99
CA LEU A 644 -1.65 10.89 -6.03
C LEU A 644 -2.36 11.93 -5.17
N GLY A 645 -1.66 12.95 -4.67
CA GLY A 645 -2.28 14.04 -3.92
C GLY A 645 -3.29 14.85 -4.72
N TYR A 646 -3.02 15.11 -6.00
CA TYR A 646 -3.99 15.73 -6.89
C TYR A 646 -5.25 14.85 -7.05
N LEU A 647 -5.08 13.53 -7.23
CA LEU A 647 -6.18 12.60 -7.42
C LEU A 647 -7.00 12.36 -6.14
N ILE A 648 -6.38 12.37 -4.96
CA ILE A 648 -7.06 12.32 -3.65
C ILE A 648 -7.97 13.53 -3.52
N LYS A 649 -7.45 14.74 -3.79
CA LYS A 649 -8.25 15.99 -3.77
C LYS A 649 -9.44 15.95 -4.74
N LYS A 650 -9.32 15.18 -5.82
CA LYS A 650 -10.36 15.02 -6.85
C LYS A 650 -11.24 13.77 -6.64
N ASN A 651 -11.07 13.07 -5.52
CA ASN A 651 -11.81 11.85 -5.15
C ASN A 651 -11.67 10.67 -6.13
N TYR A 652 -10.55 10.58 -6.85
CA TYR A 652 -10.24 9.43 -7.71
C TYR A 652 -9.44 8.34 -6.97
N ILE A 653 -8.71 8.72 -5.93
CA ILE A 653 -7.85 7.82 -5.14
C ILE A 653 -8.30 7.87 -3.68
N ASN A 654 -8.42 6.70 -3.07
CA ASN A 654 -8.66 6.57 -1.64
C ASN A 654 -7.35 6.77 -0.87
N GLY A 655 -7.25 7.87 -0.11
CA GLY A 655 -6.09 8.22 0.70
C GLY A 655 -5.99 7.47 2.04
N ASP A 656 -7.05 6.82 2.52
CA ASP A 656 -7.11 6.25 3.87
C ASP A 656 -6.44 4.87 3.98
N LEU A 657 -5.89 4.35 2.87
CA LEU A 657 -5.29 3.03 2.80
C LEU A 657 -3.89 2.98 3.41
N LEU A 658 -3.62 1.93 4.18
CA LEU A 658 -2.32 1.68 4.83
C LEU A 658 -1.21 1.45 3.79
N THR A 659 0.00 1.92 4.07
CA THR A 659 1.19 1.69 3.23
C THR A 659 2.35 1.09 4.02
N VAL A 660 3.45 0.76 3.33
CA VAL A 660 4.68 0.23 3.94
C VAL A 660 5.34 1.18 4.95
N THR A 661 4.95 2.46 5.01
CA THR A 661 5.43 3.38 6.04
C THR A 661 4.74 3.18 7.40
N GLY A 662 3.68 2.37 7.44
CA GLY A 662 2.79 2.22 8.59
C GLY A 662 1.81 3.37 8.78
N LYS A 663 1.68 4.24 7.77
CA LYS A 663 0.71 5.34 7.72
C LYS A 663 -0.22 5.17 6.54
N THR A 664 -1.31 5.93 6.54
CA THR A 664 -2.19 6.04 5.39
C THR A 664 -1.49 6.72 4.20
N MET A 665 -1.96 6.47 2.98
CA MET A 665 -1.47 7.15 1.80
C MET A 665 -1.60 8.67 1.93
N GLY A 666 -2.75 9.17 2.40
CA GLY A 666 -3.02 10.59 2.61
C GLY A 666 -1.99 11.25 3.53
N GLU A 667 -1.71 10.66 4.70
CA GLU A 667 -0.68 11.18 5.62
C GLU A 667 0.72 11.21 4.99
N ASN A 668 1.04 10.22 4.14
CA ASN A 668 2.32 10.19 3.44
C ASN A 668 2.40 11.30 2.38
N ILE A 669 1.31 11.53 1.65
CA ILE A 669 1.23 12.59 0.64
C ILE A 669 1.30 13.98 1.29
N GLU A 670 0.62 14.22 2.41
CA GLU A 670 0.70 15.49 3.14
C GLU A 670 2.14 15.81 3.55
N ARG A 671 2.85 14.82 4.10
CA ARG A 671 4.28 14.96 4.46
C ARG A 671 5.15 15.21 3.24
N TRP A 672 4.86 14.55 2.13
CA TRP A 672 5.57 14.74 0.87
C TRP A 672 5.38 16.16 0.35
N GLN A 673 4.14 16.65 0.28
CA GLN A 673 3.81 17.99 -0.21
C GLN A 673 4.35 19.08 0.70
N HIS A 674 4.42 18.84 2.01
CA HIS A 674 5.12 19.75 2.92
C HIS A 674 6.61 19.89 2.59
N LYS A 675 7.26 18.82 2.11
CA LYS A 675 8.70 18.82 1.78
C LYS A 675 8.98 19.30 0.35
N TYR A 676 8.19 18.88 -0.63
CA TYR A 676 8.46 19.07 -2.06
C TYR A 676 7.49 20.02 -2.77
N GLY A 677 6.48 20.53 -2.05
CA GLY A 677 5.37 21.29 -2.63
C GLY A 677 4.33 20.37 -3.28
N ALA A 678 3.13 20.91 -3.50
CA ALA A 678 2.08 20.24 -4.26
C ALA A 678 2.35 20.29 -5.77
N LEU A 679 1.56 19.54 -6.55
CA LEU A 679 1.62 19.59 -8.01
C LEU A 679 1.41 21.05 -8.49
N PRO A 680 2.35 21.63 -9.27
CA PRO A 680 2.20 23.00 -9.76
C PRO A 680 0.94 23.17 -10.62
N GLU A 681 0.24 24.29 -10.47
CA GLU A 681 -0.98 24.58 -11.26
C GLU A 681 -0.66 24.87 -12.74
N HIS A 682 0.54 25.39 -13.02
CA HIS A 682 1.01 25.73 -14.36
C HIS A 682 2.11 24.76 -14.82
N GLN A 683 1.69 23.61 -15.35
CA GLN A 683 2.55 22.62 -15.99
C GLN A 683 1.76 21.82 -17.04
N ASP A 684 2.46 21.27 -18.02
CA ASP A 684 1.83 20.62 -19.19
C ASP A 684 1.88 19.08 -19.18
N ILE A 685 2.50 18.48 -18.15
CA ILE A 685 2.71 17.03 -18.02
C ILE A 685 1.45 16.31 -17.51
N ILE A 686 0.81 16.83 -16.47
CA ILE A 686 -0.42 16.26 -15.89
C ILE A 686 -1.56 17.23 -16.14
N ARG A 687 -2.42 16.94 -17.12
CA ARG A 687 -3.53 17.85 -17.44
C ARG A 687 -4.58 17.87 -16.33
N PRO A 688 -5.30 18.99 -16.15
CA PRO A 688 -6.46 19.02 -15.28
C PRO A 688 -7.50 17.96 -15.69
N ILE A 689 -8.14 17.32 -14.71
CA ILE A 689 -9.23 16.35 -14.93
C ILE A 689 -10.38 16.94 -15.75
N GLU A 690 -10.60 18.24 -15.66
CA GLU A 690 -11.62 18.97 -16.43
C GLU A 690 -11.24 19.16 -17.91
N LYS A 691 -9.95 19.00 -18.25
CA LYS A 691 -9.44 19.09 -19.62
C LYS A 691 -8.52 17.91 -19.93
N PRO A 692 -9.06 16.67 -19.89
CA PRO A 692 -8.24 15.48 -20.03
C PRO A 692 -7.76 15.31 -21.47
N ILE A 693 -6.77 14.44 -21.69
CA ILE A 693 -6.37 14.01 -23.03
C ILE A 693 -7.49 13.15 -23.64
N LYS A 694 -8.08 12.28 -22.81
CA LYS A 694 -9.26 11.48 -23.14
C LYS A 694 -10.15 11.39 -21.89
N GLU A 695 -11.46 11.55 -22.08
CA GLU A 695 -12.45 11.53 -20.98
C GLU A 695 -12.54 10.19 -20.24
N THR A 696 -12.00 9.14 -20.85
CA THR A 696 -11.98 7.77 -20.32
C THR A 696 -10.58 7.19 -20.46
N GLY A 697 -10.32 6.08 -19.77
CA GLY A 697 -9.06 5.37 -19.80
C GLY A 697 -8.69 4.91 -21.21
N HIS A 698 -7.39 4.85 -21.48
CA HIS A 698 -6.87 4.36 -22.74
C HIS A 698 -6.93 2.83 -22.85
N ILE A 699 -6.83 2.09 -21.74
CA ILE A 699 -6.98 0.63 -21.75
C ILE A 699 -8.45 0.29 -21.91
N ARG A 700 -8.77 -0.52 -22.91
CA ARG A 700 -10.11 -1.05 -23.19
C ARG A 700 -10.09 -2.56 -23.22
N ILE A 701 -11.11 -3.16 -22.63
CA ILE A 701 -11.33 -4.61 -22.65
C ILE A 701 -12.33 -4.90 -23.76
N LEU A 702 -11.87 -5.53 -24.84
CA LEU A 702 -12.72 -5.87 -25.98
C LEU A 702 -13.20 -7.32 -25.85
N LYS A 703 -14.50 -7.55 -26.09
CA LYS A 703 -15.12 -8.89 -26.13
C LYS A 703 -15.81 -9.13 -27.46
N GLY A 704 -16.08 -10.38 -27.83
CA GLY A 704 -16.82 -10.70 -29.06
C GLY A 704 -16.52 -12.09 -29.56
N ASN A 705 -17.00 -12.44 -30.76
CA ASN A 705 -16.80 -13.79 -31.31
C ASN A 705 -15.31 -14.11 -31.56
N LEU A 706 -14.46 -13.10 -31.78
CA LEU A 706 -13.02 -13.28 -31.95
C LEU A 706 -12.25 -13.37 -30.63
N ALA A 707 -12.78 -12.79 -29.54
CA ALA A 707 -12.18 -12.78 -28.20
C ALA A 707 -13.24 -13.02 -27.11
N PRO A 708 -13.79 -14.24 -26.99
CA PRO A 708 -14.86 -14.51 -26.05
C PRO A 708 -14.42 -14.45 -24.58
N GLY A 709 -13.13 -14.72 -24.29
CA GLY A 709 -12.54 -14.52 -22.96
C GLY A 709 -12.04 -13.09 -22.72
N GLY A 710 -12.19 -12.20 -23.70
CA GLY A 710 -11.69 -10.84 -23.67
C GLY A 710 -10.33 -10.67 -24.36
N ALA A 711 -10.02 -9.41 -24.64
CA ALA A 711 -8.76 -8.93 -25.18
C ALA A 711 -8.46 -7.54 -24.62
N VAL A 712 -7.19 -7.13 -24.60
CA VAL A 712 -6.77 -5.84 -24.06
C VAL A 712 -6.25 -4.96 -25.20
N SER A 713 -6.85 -3.78 -25.35
CA SER A 713 -6.47 -2.80 -26.36
C SER A 713 -6.04 -1.49 -25.72
N LYS A 714 -5.04 -0.83 -26.32
CA LYS A 714 -4.67 0.54 -25.96
C LYS A 714 -5.27 1.48 -27.01
N ILE A 715 -6.29 2.23 -26.61
CA ILE A 715 -7.05 3.13 -27.48
C ILE A 715 -6.97 4.55 -26.93
N THR A 716 -6.09 5.38 -27.50
CA THR A 716 -5.88 6.76 -27.02
C THR A 716 -6.90 7.75 -27.55
N GLY A 717 -7.63 7.38 -28.61
CA GLY A 717 -8.61 8.20 -29.32
C GLY A 717 -8.03 8.95 -30.53
N LYS A 718 -6.69 9.07 -30.63
CA LYS A 718 -5.99 9.68 -31.78
C LYS A 718 -6.13 8.84 -33.05
N GLU A 719 -6.21 7.52 -32.88
CA GLU A 719 -6.40 6.52 -33.93
C GLU A 719 -7.86 6.43 -34.43
N GLY A 720 -8.80 7.05 -33.73
CA GLY A 720 -10.24 6.89 -33.95
C GLY A 720 -10.87 5.87 -32.98
N LEU A 721 -12.17 5.65 -33.14
CA LEU A 721 -12.95 4.75 -32.25
C LEU A 721 -13.39 3.45 -32.93
N HIS A 722 -13.23 3.35 -34.25
CA HIS A 722 -13.64 2.19 -35.03
C HIS A 722 -12.58 1.88 -36.09
N PHE A 723 -12.32 0.59 -36.30
CA PHE A 723 -11.49 0.11 -37.39
C PHE A 723 -12.16 -1.11 -38.02
N THR A 724 -12.23 -1.16 -39.36
CA THR A 724 -12.68 -2.35 -40.08
C THR A 724 -11.80 -2.55 -41.30
N GLY A 725 -11.32 -3.77 -41.48
CA GLY A 725 -10.39 -4.11 -42.55
C GLY A 725 -10.34 -5.60 -42.81
N LYS A 726 -9.69 -5.98 -43.90
CA LYS A 726 -9.48 -7.39 -44.25
C LYS A 726 -8.37 -8.00 -43.40
N ALA A 727 -8.59 -9.21 -42.91
CA ALA A 727 -7.63 -9.96 -42.13
C ALA A 727 -6.44 -10.35 -43.01
N ARG A 728 -5.25 -10.24 -42.42
CA ARG A 728 -4.02 -10.82 -42.94
C ARG A 728 -3.29 -11.52 -41.81
N CYS A 729 -3.22 -12.85 -41.88
CA CYS A 729 -2.84 -13.72 -40.79
C CYS A 729 -1.37 -14.14 -40.89
N PHE A 730 -0.67 -14.12 -39.77
CA PHE A 730 0.69 -14.61 -39.63
C PHE A 730 0.81 -15.44 -38.36
N ASP A 731 1.60 -16.51 -38.41
CA ASP A 731 1.76 -17.43 -37.28
C ASP A 731 3.08 -17.25 -36.51
N ASN A 732 3.87 -16.25 -36.93
CA ASN A 732 5.08 -15.80 -36.27
C ASN A 732 5.36 -14.32 -36.63
N GLU A 733 6.23 -13.69 -35.84
CA GLU A 733 6.60 -12.28 -35.98
C GLU A 733 7.46 -12.01 -37.23
N GLU A 734 8.28 -12.98 -37.64
CA GLU A 734 9.26 -12.85 -38.73
C GLU A 734 8.58 -12.73 -40.09
N ASP A 735 7.58 -13.57 -40.38
CA ASP A 735 6.81 -13.53 -41.62
C ASP A 735 6.10 -12.17 -41.80
N PHE A 736 5.60 -11.58 -40.72
CA PHE A 736 5.01 -10.25 -40.77
C PHE A 736 6.05 -9.18 -41.10
N VAL A 737 7.21 -9.22 -40.43
CA VAL A 737 8.31 -8.28 -40.71
C VAL A 737 8.76 -8.39 -42.17
N THR A 738 8.97 -9.60 -42.68
CA THR A 738 9.33 -9.84 -44.08
C THR A 738 8.26 -9.31 -45.04
N ALA A 739 6.97 -9.48 -44.72
CA ALA A 739 5.88 -8.95 -45.54
C ALA A 739 5.90 -7.41 -45.62
N VAL A 740 6.23 -6.72 -44.53
CA VAL A 740 6.38 -5.26 -44.52
C VAL A 740 7.63 -4.82 -45.28
N GLU A 741 8.77 -5.51 -45.10
CA GLU A 741 10.03 -5.24 -45.81
C GLU A 741 9.89 -5.40 -47.33
N GLN A 742 9.08 -6.36 -47.78
CA GLN A 742 8.76 -6.58 -49.18
C GLN A 742 7.74 -5.58 -49.75
N GLY A 743 7.23 -4.64 -48.95
CA GLY A 743 6.29 -3.62 -49.41
C GLY A 743 4.91 -4.18 -49.79
N THR A 744 4.50 -5.30 -49.21
CA THR A 744 3.22 -5.96 -49.57
C THR A 744 1.98 -5.29 -48.97
N PHE A 745 2.15 -4.18 -48.24
CA PHE A 745 1.06 -3.38 -47.67
C PHE A 745 0.88 -2.08 -48.45
N THR A 746 -0.34 -1.82 -48.90
CA THR A 746 -0.67 -0.62 -49.68
C THR A 746 -1.20 0.49 -48.76
N LYS A 747 -0.61 1.69 -48.83
CA LYS A 747 -1.13 2.87 -48.10
C LYS A 747 -2.57 3.18 -48.51
N GLY A 748 -3.43 3.48 -47.54
CA GLY A 748 -4.87 3.71 -47.72
C GLY A 748 -5.75 2.46 -47.71
N GLU A 749 -5.18 1.26 -47.81
CA GLU A 749 -5.93 0.00 -47.66
C GLU A 749 -6.08 -0.36 -46.17
N LYS A 750 -7.32 -0.62 -45.72
CA LYS A 750 -7.56 -1.03 -44.32
C LYS A 750 -7.30 -2.53 -44.15
N VAL A 751 -6.23 -2.84 -43.44
CA VAL A 751 -5.80 -4.22 -43.14
C VAL A 751 -5.79 -4.46 -41.64
N VAL A 752 -6.30 -5.62 -41.22
CA VAL A 752 -6.20 -6.12 -39.85
C VAL A 752 -5.18 -7.25 -39.83
N VAL A 753 -3.98 -6.96 -39.36
CA VAL A 753 -2.91 -7.95 -39.19
C VAL A 753 -3.23 -8.78 -37.96
N ILE A 754 -3.24 -10.11 -38.11
CA ILE A 754 -3.50 -11.05 -37.02
C ILE A 754 -2.27 -11.92 -36.80
N LEU A 755 -1.58 -11.73 -35.67
CA LEU A 755 -0.41 -12.51 -35.26
C LEU A 755 -0.84 -13.59 -34.28
N ARG A 756 -0.74 -14.87 -34.68
CA ARG A 756 -1.29 -16.02 -33.97
C ARG A 756 -0.21 -16.93 -33.41
N TYR A 757 -0.58 -17.77 -32.45
CA TYR A 757 0.32 -18.73 -31.80
C TYR A 757 1.47 -18.02 -31.08
N LEU A 758 1.18 -16.84 -30.54
CA LEU A 758 2.10 -16.03 -29.75
C LEU A 758 1.56 -15.81 -28.33
N GLY A 759 0.51 -16.54 -27.94
CA GLY A 759 -0.02 -16.56 -26.58
C GLY A 759 0.87 -17.27 -25.56
N PRO A 760 0.38 -17.44 -24.32
CA PRO A 760 1.13 -18.07 -23.23
C PRO A 760 1.73 -19.42 -23.58
N LYS A 761 0.98 -20.30 -24.25
CA LYS A 761 1.46 -21.63 -24.65
C LYS A 761 1.98 -21.68 -26.07
N GLY A 762 1.37 -20.92 -26.98
CA GLY A 762 1.73 -20.90 -28.41
C GLY A 762 3.10 -20.31 -28.69
N GLY A 763 3.43 -19.19 -28.03
CA GLY A 763 4.67 -18.46 -28.21
C GLY A 763 5.93 -19.33 -28.05
N PRO A 764 6.09 -20.04 -26.92
CA PRO A 764 5.43 -19.89 -25.61
C PRO A 764 5.89 -18.62 -24.86
N GLY A 765 5.35 -18.38 -23.66
CA GLY A 765 5.76 -17.27 -22.80
C GLY A 765 5.15 -15.92 -23.19
N MET A 766 4.15 -15.92 -24.08
CA MET A 766 3.40 -14.73 -24.49
C MET A 766 4.33 -13.55 -24.87
N PRO A 767 5.20 -13.70 -25.90
CA PRO A 767 6.19 -12.69 -26.24
C PRO A 767 5.60 -11.30 -26.51
N GLU A 768 6.36 -10.27 -26.13
CA GLU A 768 6.03 -8.87 -26.37
C GLU A 768 6.62 -8.38 -27.69
N MET A 769 5.76 -8.11 -28.66
CA MET A 769 6.14 -7.66 -29.98
C MET A 769 6.14 -6.14 -30.05
N LEU A 770 7.32 -5.55 -30.19
CA LEU A 770 7.48 -4.12 -30.47
C LEU A 770 7.92 -3.88 -31.91
N LYS A 771 8.79 -4.75 -32.46
CA LYS A 771 9.33 -4.63 -33.82
C LYS A 771 8.22 -4.50 -34.89
N PRO A 772 7.18 -5.35 -34.95
CA PRO A 772 6.04 -5.22 -35.85
C PRO A 772 5.41 -3.83 -35.83
N THR A 773 5.00 -3.38 -34.65
CA THR A 773 4.28 -2.11 -34.50
C THR A 773 5.20 -0.92 -34.79
N SER A 774 6.47 -0.97 -34.39
CA SER A 774 7.45 0.09 -34.68
C SER A 774 7.76 0.19 -36.17
N LEU A 775 7.77 -0.95 -36.88
CA LEU A 775 7.96 -1.01 -38.32
C LEU A 775 6.78 -0.41 -39.07
N VAL A 776 5.54 -0.79 -38.71
CA VAL A 776 4.29 -0.19 -39.24
C VAL A 776 4.31 1.33 -39.07
N MET A 777 4.73 1.83 -37.91
CA MET A 777 4.80 3.26 -37.64
C MET A 777 5.93 3.96 -38.40
N GLY A 778 7.14 3.37 -38.43
CA GLY A 778 8.28 3.92 -39.16
C GLY A 778 8.05 4.00 -40.67
N TYR A 779 7.26 3.09 -41.23
CA TYR A 779 6.85 3.07 -42.63
C TYR A 779 5.65 4.00 -42.96
N GLY A 780 5.00 4.53 -41.91
CA GLY A 780 3.85 5.44 -42.04
C GLY A 780 2.53 4.74 -42.35
N LEU A 781 2.32 3.52 -41.86
CA LEU A 781 1.11 2.71 -42.04
C LEU A 781 0.14 2.74 -40.83
N GLY A 782 0.44 3.54 -39.80
CA GLY A 782 -0.24 3.50 -38.50
C GLY A 782 -1.76 3.76 -38.52
N ASN A 783 -2.27 4.46 -39.54
CA ASN A 783 -3.71 4.71 -39.69
C ASN A 783 -4.41 3.65 -40.55
N ASP A 784 -3.66 2.83 -41.29
CA ASP A 784 -4.17 1.89 -42.29
C ASP A 784 -4.08 0.43 -41.86
N VAL A 785 -3.25 0.14 -40.86
CA VAL A 785 -3.04 -1.20 -40.34
C VAL A 785 -3.40 -1.27 -38.86
N ALA A 786 -4.34 -2.13 -38.51
CA ALA A 786 -4.59 -2.56 -37.13
C ALA A 786 -3.85 -3.87 -36.85
N CYS A 787 -3.42 -4.09 -35.61
CA CYS A 787 -2.70 -5.29 -35.20
C CYS A 787 -3.43 -6.02 -34.07
N LEU A 788 -3.72 -7.31 -34.27
CA LEU A 788 -4.35 -8.21 -33.32
C LEU A 788 -3.41 -9.36 -32.98
N THR A 789 -3.40 -9.82 -31.72
CA THR A 789 -2.64 -11.01 -31.33
C THR A 789 -3.16 -11.69 -30.07
N ASP A 790 -2.91 -12.99 -29.96
CA ASP A 790 -3.00 -13.75 -28.71
C ASP A 790 -1.77 -13.53 -27.78
N GLY A 791 -0.69 -12.94 -28.30
CA GLY A 791 0.48 -12.48 -27.54
C GLY A 791 0.30 -11.09 -26.93
N ARG A 792 1.42 -10.34 -26.83
CA ARG A 792 1.43 -8.97 -26.29
C ARG A 792 2.05 -8.02 -27.29
N PHE A 793 1.52 -6.79 -27.34
CA PHE A 793 2.18 -5.68 -28.01
C PHE A 793 2.80 -4.76 -26.97
N SER A 794 3.91 -4.13 -27.32
CA SER A 794 4.59 -3.25 -26.39
C SER A 794 3.85 -1.93 -26.20
N GLY A 795 3.98 -1.34 -25.01
CA GLY A 795 3.29 -0.09 -24.66
C GLY A 795 3.61 1.09 -25.59
N GLY A 796 4.74 1.02 -26.32
CA GLY A 796 5.25 2.00 -27.28
C GLY A 796 4.53 2.10 -28.64
N SER A 797 3.53 1.28 -28.89
CA SER A 797 2.78 1.28 -30.15
C SER A 797 1.70 2.37 -30.16
N HIS A 798 1.50 3.04 -31.32
CA HIS A 798 0.27 3.80 -31.56
C HIS A 798 -0.55 3.15 -32.69
N GLY A 799 -1.85 3.43 -32.72
CA GLY A 799 -2.81 2.79 -33.63
C GLY A 799 -3.68 1.76 -32.92
N PHE A 800 -4.54 1.06 -33.67
CA PHE A 800 -5.38 -0.02 -33.14
C PHE A 800 -4.56 -1.28 -32.87
N VAL A 801 -4.07 -1.41 -31.64
CA VAL A 801 -3.19 -2.49 -31.23
C VAL A 801 -3.83 -3.24 -30.06
N THR A 802 -4.27 -4.47 -30.34
CA THR A 802 -5.02 -5.31 -29.39
C THR A 802 -4.27 -6.62 -29.17
N GLY A 803 -3.88 -6.87 -27.93
CA GLY A 803 -3.25 -8.13 -27.52
C GLY A 803 -4.15 -8.93 -26.57
N HIS A 804 -3.58 -10.00 -26.03
CA HIS A 804 -4.19 -10.79 -24.97
C HIS A 804 -5.52 -11.43 -25.41
N ILE A 805 -5.68 -11.75 -26.69
CA ILE A 805 -6.91 -12.38 -27.18
C ILE A 805 -7.05 -13.77 -26.56
N VAL A 806 -8.14 -13.97 -25.83
CA VAL A 806 -8.48 -15.24 -25.16
C VAL A 806 -9.75 -15.86 -25.76
N PRO A 807 -9.76 -17.19 -26.03
CA PRO A 807 -8.62 -18.13 -25.92
C PRO A 807 -7.54 -17.91 -26.97
N GLU A 808 -6.29 -18.27 -26.64
CA GLU A 808 -5.17 -18.18 -27.58
C GLU A 808 -5.28 -19.18 -28.74
N ALA A 809 -4.54 -18.96 -29.83
CA ALA A 809 -4.61 -19.82 -31.00
C ALA A 809 -4.12 -21.25 -30.73
N TYR A 810 -3.19 -21.42 -29.79
CA TYR A 810 -2.65 -22.73 -29.40
C TYR A 810 -3.73 -23.65 -28.79
N GLU A 811 -4.69 -23.07 -28.08
CA GLU A 811 -5.86 -23.75 -27.50
C GLU A 811 -7.03 -23.84 -28.50
N GLY A 812 -6.78 -23.49 -29.77
CA GLY A 812 -7.76 -23.46 -30.83
C GLY A 812 -8.79 -22.34 -30.67
N GLY A 813 -8.49 -21.25 -29.97
CA GLY A 813 -9.39 -20.11 -29.84
C GLY A 813 -9.83 -19.54 -31.21
N PRO A 814 -10.90 -18.72 -31.27
CA PRO A 814 -11.42 -18.20 -32.54
C PRO A 814 -10.37 -17.52 -33.42
N ILE A 815 -9.36 -16.87 -32.82
CA ILE A 815 -8.24 -16.28 -33.53
C ILE A 815 -7.45 -17.28 -34.40
N ALA A 816 -7.37 -18.56 -34.02
CA ALA A 816 -6.74 -19.61 -34.82
C ALA A 816 -7.47 -19.91 -36.14
N LEU A 817 -8.75 -19.53 -36.23
CA LEU A 817 -9.67 -19.92 -37.30
C LEU A 817 -9.90 -18.79 -38.32
N VAL A 818 -9.29 -17.63 -38.12
CA VAL A 818 -9.37 -16.53 -39.08
C VAL A 818 -8.51 -16.85 -40.31
N GLU A 819 -9.02 -16.53 -41.49
CA GLU A 819 -8.34 -16.72 -42.77
C GLU A 819 -8.09 -15.37 -43.44
N ASP A 820 -7.12 -15.31 -44.34
CA ASP A 820 -6.82 -14.10 -45.11
C ASP A 820 -8.05 -13.65 -45.90
N GLY A 821 -8.38 -12.36 -45.80
CA GLY A 821 -9.54 -11.76 -46.47
C GLY A 821 -10.82 -11.69 -45.64
N ASP A 822 -10.92 -12.42 -44.52
CA ASP A 822 -12.04 -12.28 -43.57
C ASP A 822 -12.16 -10.81 -43.11
N VAL A 823 -13.38 -10.29 -42.94
CA VAL A 823 -13.55 -8.90 -42.47
C VAL A 823 -13.55 -8.86 -40.95
N VAL A 824 -12.69 -8.03 -40.37
CA VAL A 824 -12.57 -7.88 -38.92
C VAL A 824 -12.87 -6.45 -38.50
N SER A 825 -13.68 -6.30 -37.46
CA SER A 825 -14.12 -5.02 -36.91
C SER A 825 -13.71 -4.87 -35.45
N ILE A 826 -13.11 -3.72 -35.14
CA ILE A 826 -12.72 -3.27 -33.80
C ILE A 826 -13.59 -2.05 -33.47
N ASP A 827 -14.37 -2.12 -32.41
CA ASP A 827 -15.26 -1.03 -31.96
C ASP A 827 -14.93 -0.68 -30.49
N ALA A 828 -14.33 0.49 -30.30
CA ALA A 828 -13.92 1.01 -29.00
C ALA A 828 -15.06 1.64 -28.19
N VAL A 829 -16.22 1.86 -28.82
CA VAL A 829 -17.42 2.41 -28.16
C VAL A 829 -18.23 1.29 -27.54
N LYS A 830 -18.48 0.22 -28.32
CA LYS A 830 -19.18 -0.98 -27.85
C LYS A 830 -18.26 -1.95 -27.12
N ASN A 831 -16.96 -1.70 -27.13
CA ASN A 831 -15.93 -2.60 -26.64
C ASN A 831 -16.01 -4.00 -27.30
N THR A 832 -16.23 -4.02 -28.63
CA THR A 832 -16.39 -5.28 -29.38
C THR A 832 -15.24 -5.58 -30.33
N LEU A 833 -14.87 -6.85 -30.41
CA LEU A 833 -13.94 -7.40 -31.39
C LEU A 833 -14.63 -8.53 -32.18
N HIS A 834 -14.87 -8.30 -33.47
CA HIS A 834 -15.71 -9.17 -34.30
C HIS A 834 -15.02 -9.59 -35.59
N VAL A 835 -15.23 -10.84 -36.01
CA VAL A 835 -14.91 -11.33 -37.35
C VAL A 835 -16.21 -11.71 -38.07
N ASP A 836 -16.40 -11.18 -39.28
CA ASP A 836 -17.61 -11.38 -40.11
C ASP A 836 -17.54 -12.74 -40.84
N VAL A 837 -17.67 -13.79 -40.05
CA VAL A 837 -17.71 -15.19 -40.49
C VAL A 837 -18.85 -15.88 -39.72
N THR A 838 -19.67 -16.66 -40.42
CA THR A 838 -20.80 -17.36 -39.80
C THR A 838 -20.34 -18.40 -38.78
N ASP A 839 -21.18 -18.65 -37.78
CA ASP A 839 -20.90 -19.66 -36.74
C ASP A 839 -20.70 -21.07 -37.33
N GLU A 840 -21.42 -21.40 -38.42
CA GLU A 840 -21.27 -22.65 -39.16
C GLU A 840 -19.87 -22.77 -39.78
N ALA A 841 -19.39 -21.69 -40.43
CA ALA A 841 -18.07 -21.67 -41.04
C ALA A 841 -16.95 -21.74 -39.97
N LEU A 842 -17.08 -21.01 -38.86
CA LEU A 842 -16.14 -21.12 -37.73
C LEU A 842 -16.11 -22.54 -37.13
N LYS A 843 -17.27 -23.20 -36.99
CA LYS A 843 -17.34 -24.60 -36.53
C LYS A 843 -16.67 -25.55 -37.52
N GLU A 844 -16.89 -25.37 -38.82
CA GLU A 844 -16.23 -26.17 -39.86
C GLU A 844 -14.70 -25.99 -39.79
N ARG A 845 -14.21 -24.74 -39.73
CA ARG A 845 -12.79 -24.43 -39.57
C ARG A 845 -12.21 -25.03 -38.29
N LYS A 846 -12.93 -24.96 -37.16
CA LYS A 846 -12.54 -25.59 -35.89
C LYS A 846 -12.41 -27.11 -36.03
N SER A 847 -13.30 -27.78 -36.77
CA SER A 847 -13.23 -29.24 -36.98
C SER A 847 -12.00 -29.69 -37.78
N LYS A 848 -11.45 -28.79 -38.62
CA LYS A 848 -10.22 -29.00 -39.39
C LYS A 848 -8.96 -28.55 -38.67
N TRP A 849 -9.10 -27.80 -37.56
CA TRP A 849 -7.97 -27.31 -36.79
C TRP A 849 -7.28 -28.44 -36.02
N THR A 850 -5.95 -28.51 -36.15
CA THR A 850 -5.13 -29.49 -35.44
C THR A 850 -4.22 -28.79 -34.43
N PRO A 851 -4.21 -29.24 -33.15
CA PRO A 851 -3.29 -28.72 -32.15
C PRO A 851 -1.82 -28.81 -32.60
N ARG A 852 -1.05 -27.77 -32.35
CA ARG A 852 0.40 -27.76 -32.64
C ARG A 852 1.18 -28.47 -31.54
N SER A 853 2.23 -29.19 -31.93
CA SER A 853 3.21 -29.68 -30.95
C SER A 853 3.86 -28.50 -30.23
N PRO A 854 4.15 -28.61 -28.91
CA PRO A 854 4.90 -27.58 -28.19
C PRO A 854 6.22 -27.25 -28.90
N ARG A 855 6.54 -25.96 -29.03
CA ARG A 855 7.80 -25.49 -29.64
C ARG A 855 9.05 -25.90 -28.84
N VAL A 856 8.87 -26.24 -27.57
CA VAL A 856 9.91 -26.69 -26.63
C VAL A 856 9.44 -27.97 -25.94
N THR A 857 10.37 -28.89 -25.70
CA THR A 857 10.08 -30.21 -25.09
C THR A 857 10.71 -30.41 -23.71
N GLN A 858 11.51 -29.45 -23.25
CA GLN A 858 12.19 -29.45 -21.95
C GLN A 858 12.51 -28.03 -21.47
N GLY A 859 12.96 -27.89 -20.22
CA GLY A 859 13.37 -26.60 -19.64
C GLY A 859 12.22 -25.74 -19.09
N THR A 860 12.53 -24.50 -18.70
CA THR A 860 11.58 -23.60 -18.00
C THR A 860 10.34 -23.27 -18.83
N LEU A 861 10.49 -23.05 -20.14
CA LEU A 861 9.37 -22.78 -21.03
C LEU A 861 8.42 -23.99 -21.15
N TYR A 862 8.94 -25.21 -21.13
CA TYR A 862 8.10 -26.40 -21.15
C TYR A 862 7.34 -26.59 -19.83
N LYS A 863 7.95 -26.24 -18.68
CA LYS A 863 7.23 -26.16 -17.40
C LYS A 863 6.14 -25.09 -17.45
N TYR A 864 6.45 -23.91 -17.99
CA TYR A 864 5.50 -22.80 -18.12
C TYR A 864 4.27 -23.21 -18.95
N ILE A 865 4.45 -23.82 -20.13
CA ILE A 865 3.34 -24.30 -20.98
C ILE A 865 2.37 -25.20 -20.20
N LYS A 866 2.90 -26.07 -19.33
CA LYS A 866 2.10 -27.02 -18.55
C LYS A 866 1.29 -26.38 -17.43
N ASN A 867 1.77 -25.25 -16.89
CA ASN A 867 1.24 -24.66 -15.67
C ASN A 867 0.45 -23.36 -15.91
N VAL A 868 0.71 -22.67 -17.02
CA VAL A 868 0.20 -21.32 -17.25
C VAL A 868 -1.31 -21.31 -17.52
N GLY A 869 -2.03 -20.43 -16.81
CA GLY A 869 -3.38 -20.01 -17.14
C GLY A 869 -3.46 -19.08 -18.35
N ASP A 870 -4.66 -18.75 -18.80
CA ASP A 870 -4.83 -17.79 -19.90
C ASP A 870 -4.57 -16.33 -19.48
N ALA A 871 -4.51 -15.44 -20.47
CA ALA A 871 -4.21 -14.03 -20.27
C ALA A 871 -5.31 -13.26 -19.50
N SER A 872 -6.58 -13.68 -19.56
CA SER A 872 -7.67 -13.02 -18.83
C SER A 872 -7.57 -13.27 -17.31
N HIS A 873 -6.87 -14.35 -16.93
CA HIS A 873 -6.52 -14.71 -15.56
C HIS A 873 -5.07 -14.33 -15.20
N GLY A 874 -4.43 -13.44 -15.95
CA GLY A 874 -3.10 -12.93 -15.62
C GLY A 874 -1.94 -13.90 -15.87
N CYS A 875 -2.12 -14.96 -16.68
CA CYS A 875 -1.09 -15.94 -17.01
C CYS A 875 -0.42 -16.57 -15.77
N ILE A 876 -1.17 -16.85 -14.71
CA ILE A 876 -0.65 -17.36 -13.43
C ILE A 876 -0.15 -18.81 -13.59
N THR A 877 0.82 -19.24 -12.76
CA THR A 877 1.50 -20.55 -12.87
C THR A 877 1.59 -21.38 -11.58
N ASP A 878 0.96 -20.96 -10.47
CA ASP A 878 1.08 -21.57 -9.13
C ASP A 878 0.07 -22.70 -8.84
N ALA A 879 -0.16 -23.55 -9.85
CA ALA A 879 -0.98 -24.76 -9.75
C ALA A 879 -0.47 -25.78 -8.73
#